data_AF-A0A7J5Z4Q8-F1
#
_entry.id   AF-A0A7J5Z4Q8-F1
#
_cell.length_a   1.000
_cell.length_b   1.000
_cell.length_c   1.000
_cell.angle_alpha   90.00
_cell.angle_beta   90.00
_cell.angle_gamma   90.00
#
_symmetry.space_group_name_H-M   'P 1'
#
loop_
_entity.id
_entity.type
_entity.pdbx_description
1 polymer ?
#
loop_
_entity_poly.entity_id
_entity_poly.type
_entity_poly.pdbx_seq_one_letter_code
_entity_poly.pdbx_strand_id
1 'polypeptide(L)'
;MSGMTASTPNYLWSLQDVLGQGATASVFKARNKKSGELVAVKVFNMVSYNRPHEVQMREFEMLRKLNHSNIVRLFAVEEGMNHLREKGVVHRDIKPGNIMRQVAEDGKSIYKLTDFGAARELEDDEKFHPDMYERAVLRKPQQKSYGVSVDLWSIGVTFYHAATGSLPFTPYGGPRRNKPTMFKITTEKPTGAIAGVQRMDGGPIEWGYHLPHSCQLSQGLTVQLVPVLAGIVEADQDRCWGFEQFFKATTDILQRQPVHLFSLQQAMEHCIYIHHYSTVSVFFEEVAAQTGIAVQLQHLLYLGHDLPLEGNMKVVNLPPTTPARPLILLSYGPEANASLPFREQTPIIPSRFDVVADYNFSKVMMGVVHQYLRIIKLLHTHQELLLQGYYSYMMRLRRECEEAMHSIAMITVRLQSCLNVEHRTHTLGHYDSENQGSADGRQKLHLVREHLPIYASGIQEFQNRLDHLQIEQAKLAETLASDKSCQKMEMLLQKIMAIHQHYRKDRMTGKLAYNDEQIHKFEKRLRTEIQRAFGLNNDMEQTRLQDFCSFSTGLLADLEMSEQRQNKALDRILSTLLSTGTGPQPEIAPRDKDQMVNRMHHLKQDMEILVRELHHNNSIIESLGAGNPAESSLARPSTL
;
A
#
# COMPACT_ATOMS: atom_id res chain seq x y z
N MET A 1 6.59 25.22 47.70
CA MET A 1 5.62 26.14 47.07
C MET A 1 4.31 25.38 46.92
N SER A 2 3.30 25.68 47.74
CA SER A 2 1.96 25.09 47.58
C SER A 2 1.34 25.62 46.29
N GLY A 3 1.01 24.74 45.35
CA GLY A 3 0.32 25.14 44.12
C GLY A 3 -1.05 25.72 44.46
N MET A 4 -1.39 26.89 43.92
CA MET A 4 -2.75 27.43 44.04
C MET A 4 -3.75 26.42 43.44
N THR A 5 -4.70 26.00 44.25
CA THR A 5 -5.78 25.08 43.87
C THR A 5 -7.10 25.84 43.81
N ALA A 6 -7.96 25.45 42.88
CA ALA A 6 -9.31 25.99 42.72
C ALA A 6 -10.33 24.83 42.77
N SER A 7 -11.55 25.11 43.22
CA SER A 7 -12.55 24.05 43.45
C SER A 7 -13.99 24.56 43.33
N THR A 8 -14.90 23.67 42.97
CA THR A 8 -16.36 23.82 43.07
C THR A 8 -16.89 22.83 44.13
N PRO A 9 -18.21 22.75 44.43
CA PRO A 9 -18.74 21.77 45.37
C PRO A 9 -18.32 20.32 45.07
N ASN A 10 -18.29 19.91 43.80
CA ASN A 10 -17.97 18.53 43.42
C ASN A 10 -16.60 18.33 42.75
N TYR A 11 -15.87 19.39 42.38
CA TYR A 11 -14.60 19.26 41.63
C TYR A 11 -13.45 20.06 42.23
N LEU A 12 -12.21 19.57 42.07
CA LEU A 12 -10.96 20.19 42.55
C LEU A 12 -9.88 20.13 41.45
N TRP A 13 -9.12 21.20 41.25
CA TRP A 13 -8.00 21.25 40.31
C TRP A 13 -6.86 22.17 40.77
N SER A 14 -5.66 21.96 40.21
CA SER A 14 -4.52 22.86 40.36
C SER A 14 -4.52 23.89 39.22
N LEU A 15 -4.17 25.15 39.51
CA LEU A 15 -4.01 26.17 38.47
C LEU A 15 -2.79 25.92 37.58
N GLN A 16 -1.90 25.00 37.96
CA GLN A 16 -0.75 24.58 37.15
C GLN A 16 -1.10 23.48 36.16
N ASP A 17 -2.19 22.73 36.40
CA ASP A 17 -2.61 21.60 35.57
C ASP A 17 -3.50 22.04 34.39
N VAL A 18 -3.00 23.01 33.61
CA VAL A 18 -3.70 23.56 32.44
C VAL A 18 -3.64 22.56 31.28
N LEU A 19 -4.81 22.16 30.79
CA LEU A 19 -4.97 21.32 29.59
C LEU A 19 -5.07 22.16 28.31
N GLY A 20 -5.67 23.36 28.40
CA GLY A 20 -5.81 24.28 27.27
C GLY A 20 -6.15 25.70 27.70
N GLN A 21 -5.75 26.69 26.92
CA GLN A 21 -6.08 28.10 27.13
C GLN A 21 -6.61 28.72 25.85
N GLY A 22 -7.78 29.33 25.95
CA GLY A 22 -8.43 30.06 24.88
C GLY A 22 -8.70 31.51 25.26
N ALA A 23 -9.22 32.28 24.31
CA ALA A 23 -9.58 33.68 24.55
C ALA A 23 -10.75 33.83 25.54
N THR A 24 -11.59 32.80 25.68
CA THR A 24 -12.82 32.81 26.48
C THR A 24 -12.73 31.99 27.76
N ALA A 25 -11.90 30.96 27.77
CA ALA A 25 -11.83 30.03 28.89
C ALA A 25 -10.47 29.36 28.99
N SER A 26 -10.19 28.83 30.17
CA SER A 26 -9.07 27.94 30.46
C SER A 26 -9.60 26.58 30.86
N VAL A 27 -9.02 25.51 30.35
CA VAL A 27 -9.40 24.13 30.66
C VAL A 27 -8.33 23.52 31.55
N PHE A 28 -8.73 22.92 32.66
CA PHE A 28 -7.85 22.33 33.66
C PHE A 28 -8.14 20.84 33.83
N LYS A 29 -7.11 20.08 34.19
CA LYS A 29 -7.27 18.72 34.70
C LYS A 29 -7.78 18.81 36.13
N ALA A 30 -8.94 18.22 36.37
CA ALA A 30 -9.60 18.23 37.66
C ALA A 30 -9.92 16.81 38.12
N ARG A 31 -10.33 16.71 39.38
CA ARG A 31 -10.81 15.47 39.98
C ARG A 31 -12.19 15.69 40.58
N ASN A 32 -13.11 14.76 40.34
CA ASN A 32 -14.36 14.68 41.07
C ASN A 32 -14.06 14.32 42.54
N LYS A 33 -14.51 15.15 43.49
CA LYS A 33 -14.25 15.01 44.92
C LYS A 33 -14.85 13.75 45.53
N LYS A 34 -15.95 13.23 44.96
CA LYS A 34 -16.66 12.03 45.46
C LYS A 34 -16.15 10.75 44.82
N SER A 35 -16.12 10.69 43.49
CA SER A 35 -15.72 9.47 42.76
C SER A 35 -14.21 9.33 42.59
N GLY A 36 -13.46 10.42 42.76
CA GLY A 36 -12.03 10.46 42.45
C GLY A 36 -11.71 10.45 40.95
N GLU A 37 -12.73 10.44 40.08
CA GLU A 37 -12.59 10.38 38.63
C GLU A 37 -11.90 11.64 38.08
N LEU A 38 -11.01 11.46 37.10
CA LEU A 38 -10.34 12.57 36.41
C LEU A 38 -11.27 13.16 35.36
N VAL A 39 -11.43 14.48 35.39
CA VAL A 39 -12.29 15.22 34.45
C VAL A 39 -11.57 16.47 33.92
N ALA A 40 -12.10 17.06 32.86
CA ALA A 40 -11.67 18.37 32.38
C ALA A 40 -12.67 19.44 32.85
N VAL A 41 -12.19 20.48 33.52
CA VAL A 41 -13.01 21.63 33.96
C VAL A 41 -12.66 22.84 33.10
N LYS A 42 -13.65 23.36 32.36
CA LYS A 42 -13.53 24.59 31.56
C LYS A 42 -14.01 25.78 32.39
N VAL A 43 -13.10 26.68 32.73
CA VAL A 43 -13.36 27.89 33.52
C VAL A 43 -13.37 29.10 32.60
N PHE A 44 -14.50 29.80 32.54
CA PHE A 44 -14.66 31.01 31.73
C PHE A 44 -13.98 32.19 32.40
N ASN A 45 -13.26 33.00 31.61
CA ASN A 45 -12.59 34.20 32.10
C ASN A 45 -13.55 35.41 32.17
N MET A 46 -13.12 36.49 32.86
CA MET A 46 -13.93 37.71 32.99
C MET A 46 -14.37 38.31 31.65
N VAL A 47 -13.54 38.15 30.60
CA VAL A 47 -13.83 38.66 29.25
C VAL A 47 -15.03 37.94 28.63
N SER A 48 -15.29 36.68 29.00
CA SER A 48 -16.46 35.94 28.54
C SER A 48 -17.76 36.47 29.13
N TYR A 49 -17.75 36.92 30.39
CA TYR A 49 -18.93 37.51 31.05
C TYR A 49 -19.37 38.84 30.42
N ASN A 50 -18.49 39.52 29.68
CA ASN A 50 -18.81 40.74 28.95
C ASN A 50 -19.54 40.49 27.62
N ARG A 51 -19.75 39.23 27.21
CA ARG A 51 -20.46 38.89 25.97
C ARG A 51 -21.98 38.89 26.21
N PRO A 52 -22.81 39.04 25.17
CA PRO A 52 -24.25 38.82 25.30
C PRO A 52 -24.53 37.45 25.90
N HIS A 53 -25.49 37.39 26.83
CA HIS A 53 -25.81 36.19 27.60
C HIS A 53 -26.09 34.96 26.71
N GLU A 54 -26.81 35.12 25.61
CA GLU A 54 -27.06 34.08 24.61
C GLU A 54 -25.77 33.47 24.03
N VAL A 55 -24.72 34.28 23.84
CA VAL A 55 -23.42 33.82 23.33
C VAL A 55 -22.65 33.05 24.41
N GLN A 56 -22.83 33.39 25.68
CA GLN A 56 -22.24 32.68 26.81
C GLN A 56 -22.88 31.29 26.98
N MET A 57 -24.21 31.21 26.84
CA MET A 57 -24.98 29.98 27.05
C MET A 57 -24.91 28.98 25.90
N ARG A 58 -24.64 29.45 24.67
CA ARG A 58 -24.61 28.65 23.44
C ARG A 58 -23.84 27.34 23.53
N GLU A 59 -22.59 27.37 24.02
CA GLU A 59 -21.78 26.14 24.09
C GLU A 59 -22.41 25.10 25.03
N PHE A 60 -22.95 25.56 26.15
CA PHE A 60 -23.61 24.71 27.13
C PHE A 60 -24.93 24.13 26.61
N GLU A 61 -25.75 24.96 25.97
CA GLU A 61 -27.02 24.54 25.38
C GLU A 61 -26.79 23.48 24.31
N MET A 62 -25.75 23.64 23.48
CA MET A 62 -25.36 22.65 22.48
C MET A 62 -24.90 21.34 23.13
N LEU A 63 -23.94 21.41 24.04
CA LEU A 63 -23.38 20.21 24.67
C LEU A 63 -24.39 19.45 25.55
N ARG A 64 -25.41 20.12 26.11
CA ARG A 64 -26.53 19.46 26.81
C ARG A 64 -27.41 18.62 25.88
N LYS A 65 -27.53 19.02 24.62
CA LYS A 65 -28.36 18.33 23.60
C LYS A 65 -27.60 17.18 22.92
N LEU A 66 -26.26 17.18 23.00
CA LEU A 66 -25.41 16.24 22.26
C LEU A 66 -24.97 15.08 23.16
N ASN A 67 -25.46 13.88 22.85
CA ASN A 67 -24.99 12.64 23.48
C ASN A 67 -24.59 11.61 22.41
N HIS A 68 -23.32 11.61 22.04
CA HIS A 68 -22.78 10.73 21.00
C HIS A 68 -21.38 10.24 21.35
N SER A 69 -21.01 9.03 20.89
CA SER A 69 -19.70 8.42 21.14
C SER A 69 -18.54 9.26 20.59
N ASN A 70 -18.76 10.05 19.54
CA ASN A 70 -17.77 10.95 18.92
C ASN A 70 -17.89 12.42 19.36
N ILE A 71 -18.58 12.72 20.46
CA ILE A 71 -18.66 14.06 21.04
C ILE A 71 -18.18 14.00 22.50
N VAL A 72 -17.41 15.00 22.95
CA VAL A 72 -17.01 15.09 24.35
C VAL A 72 -18.24 15.38 25.22
N ARG A 73 -18.53 14.49 26.17
CA ARG A 73 -19.70 14.58 27.03
C ARG A 73 -19.53 15.70 28.07
N LEU A 74 -20.56 16.53 28.19
CA LEU A 74 -20.70 17.45 29.32
C LEU A 74 -21.30 16.69 30.52
N PHE A 75 -20.58 16.64 31.64
CA PHE A 75 -21.04 15.96 32.85
C PHE A 75 -21.91 16.85 33.74
N ALA A 76 -21.48 18.08 33.97
CA ALA A 76 -22.15 19.03 34.85
C ALA A 76 -21.76 20.46 34.48
N VAL A 77 -22.63 21.39 34.86
CA VAL A 77 -22.35 22.83 34.93
C VAL A 77 -22.63 23.23 36.38
N GLU A 78 -21.65 23.81 37.06
CA GLU A 78 -21.79 24.20 38.47
C GLU A 78 -21.71 25.73 38.59
N GLU A 79 -22.75 26.31 39.21
CA GLU A 79 -23.16 27.73 39.22
C GLU A 79 -23.78 28.27 37.91
N GLY A 80 -24.99 28.84 38.04
CA GLY A 80 -25.68 29.67 37.04
C GLY A 80 -26.26 28.94 35.81
N MET A 81 -27.55 28.52 35.90
CA MET A 81 -28.60 28.57 34.85
C MET A 81 -29.48 27.32 34.64
N ASN A 82 -30.78 27.58 34.45
CA ASN A 82 -31.90 26.65 34.25
C ASN A 82 -32.17 26.28 32.77
N HIS A 83 -32.65 25.04 32.60
CA HIS A 83 -33.35 24.36 31.49
C HIS A 83 -33.51 25.01 30.09
N LEU A 84 -33.10 24.29 29.02
CA LEU A 84 -33.60 24.39 27.62
C LEU A 84 -33.41 23.07 26.81
N ARG A 85 -34.17 22.89 25.71
CA ARG A 85 -34.49 21.61 24.98
C ARG A 85 -34.02 21.60 23.49
N GLU A 86 -33.97 20.41 22.86
CA GLU A 86 -33.29 19.95 21.60
C GLU A 86 -33.68 20.56 20.23
N LYS A 87 -32.68 20.75 19.32
CA LYS A 87 -32.73 20.89 17.82
C LYS A 87 -31.32 20.68 17.18
N GLY A 88 -31.22 20.57 15.84
CA GLY A 88 -30.00 20.24 15.05
C GLY A 88 -28.93 21.37 14.93
N VAL A 89 -27.65 20.97 14.73
CA VAL A 89 -26.46 21.79 15.08
C VAL A 89 -25.35 21.79 14.01
N VAL A 90 -24.72 22.96 13.76
CA VAL A 90 -23.49 23.14 12.96
C VAL A 90 -22.35 23.65 13.85
N HIS A 91 -21.12 23.13 13.72
CA HIS A 91 -20.01 23.39 14.66
C HIS A 91 -19.22 24.68 14.36
N ARG A 92 -18.95 24.99 13.09
CA ARG A 92 -18.27 26.21 12.59
C ARG A 92 -16.82 26.47 13.03
N ASP A 93 -16.19 25.52 13.72
CA ASP A 93 -14.79 25.64 14.19
C ASP A 93 -14.11 24.26 14.25
N ILE A 94 -14.39 23.40 13.27
CA ILE A 94 -13.74 22.09 13.17
C ILE A 94 -12.27 22.30 12.77
N LYS A 95 -11.37 21.85 13.64
CA LYS A 95 -9.91 21.92 13.43
C LYS A 95 -9.22 20.87 14.31
N PRO A 96 -7.96 20.50 14.03
CA PRO A 96 -7.24 19.51 14.85
C PRO A 96 -7.24 19.80 16.35
N GLY A 97 -7.19 21.06 16.76
CA GLY A 97 -7.23 21.45 18.18
C GLY A 97 -8.56 21.18 18.91
N ASN A 98 -9.64 20.97 18.14
CA ASN A 98 -10.98 20.68 18.65
C ASN A 98 -11.38 19.20 18.46
N ILE A 99 -10.44 18.36 18.01
CA ILE A 99 -10.61 16.90 17.87
C ILE A 99 -9.77 16.23 18.96
N MET A 100 -10.43 15.76 20.01
CA MET A 100 -9.81 15.06 21.13
C MET A 100 -9.57 13.59 20.77
N ARG A 101 -8.46 13.02 21.24
CA ARG A 101 -8.13 11.60 21.07
C ARG A 101 -8.21 10.87 22.40
N GLN A 102 -9.05 9.84 22.47
CA GLN A 102 -9.10 8.86 23.55
C GLN A 102 -8.55 7.53 23.04
N VAL A 103 -7.77 6.83 23.86
CA VAL A 103 -7.34 5.45 23.56
C VAL A 103 -8.33 4.51 24.26
N ALA A 104 -9.02 3.67 23.51
CA ALA A 104 -9.92 2.65 24.02
C ALA A 104 -9.14 1.50 24.65
N GLU A 105 -9.83 0.62 25.37
CA GLU A 105 -9.22 -0.54 26.05
C GLU A 105 -8.54 -1.51 25.05
N ASP A 106 -9.06 -1.61 23.83
CA ASP A 106 -8.47 -2.39 22.73
C ASP A 106 -7.27 -1.70 22.05
N GLY A 107 -6.83 -0.54 22.57
CA GLY A 107 -5.74 0.26 22.02
C GLY A 107 -6.13 1.16 20.84
N LYS A 108 -7.36 1.07 20.32
CA LYS A 108 -7.80 1.91 19.19
C LYS A 108 -8.04 3.34 19.62
N SER A 109 -7.80 4.26 18.70
CA SER A 109 -8.03 5.69 18.94
C SER A 109 -9.48 6.05 18.61
N ILE A 110 -10.21 6.58 19.58
CA ILE A 110 -11.54 7.19 19.41
C ILE A 110 -11.37 8.69 19.37
N TYR A 111 -11.81 9.32 18.29
CA TYR A 111 -11.77 10.77 18.13
C TYR A 111 -13.13 11.40 18.50
N LYS A 112 -13.09 12.51 19.24
CA LYS A 112 -14.28 13.20 19.75
C LYS A 112 -14.18 14.71 19.49
N LEU A 113 -15.27 15.32 19.02
CA LEU A 113 -15.37 16.77 18.85
C LEU A 113 -15.64 17.48 20.19
N THR A 114 -15.12 18.69 20.32
CA THR A 114 -15.29 19.57 21.48
C THR A 114 -15.25 21.05 21.07
N ASP A 115 -15.53 21.95 22.02
CA ASP A 115 -15.48 23.41 21.86
C ASP A 115 -16.54 23.96 20.88
N PHE A 116 -17.82 23.79 21.26
CA PHE A 116 -18.98 24.24 20.48
C PHE A 116 -19.31 25.73 20.67
N GLY A 117 -18.38 26.55 21.17
CA GLY A 117 -18.60 27.98 21.42
C GLY A 117 -18.93 28.81 20.16
N ALA A 118 -18.61 28.29 18.97
CA ALA A 118 -18.97 28.88 17.69
C ALA A 118 -20.23 28.29 17.04
N ALA A 119 -20.77 27.20 17.60
CA ALA A 119 -21.83 26.40 16.99
C ALA A 119 -23.17 27.15 16.94
N ARG A 120 -24.01 26.89 15.93
CA ARG A 120 -25.36 27.46 15.82
C ARG A 120 -26.37 26.43 15.34
N GLU A 121 -27.63 26.65 15.67
CA GLU A 121 -28.76 25.92 15.10
C GLU A 121 -28.98 26.38 13.65
N LEU A 122 -29.48 25.47 12.81
CA LEU A 122 -29.81 25.76 11.41
C LEU A 122 -31.18 26.44 11.32
N GLU A 123 -31.27 27.51 10.52
CA GLU A 123 -32.54 28.05 9.99
C GLU A 123 -32.56 27.76 8.47
N ASP A 124 -33.70 27.38 7.91
CA ASP A 124 -33.83 26.65 6.63
C ASP A 124 -33.37 27.41 5.35
N ASP A 125 -32.94 28.67 5.40
CA ASP A 125 -32.79 29.51 4.18
C ASP A 125 -31.53 30.43 4.09
N GLU A 126 -30.40 30.09 4.72
CA GLU A 126 -29.23 31.00 4.75
C GLU A 126 -28.09 30.65 3.78
N LYS A 127 -27.81 31.58 2.83
CA LYS A 127 -26.75 31.55 1.79
C LYS A 127 -25.43 32.24 2.22
N PHE A 128 -24.31 31.93 1.53
CA PHE A 128 -22.91 32.03 2.00
C PHE A 128 -22.07 33.27 1.55
N HIS A 129 -20.96 33.59 2.27
CA HIS A 129 -19.89 34.55 1.89
C HIS A 129 -18.45 34.11 2.34
N PRO A 130 -17.35 34.47 1.64
CA PRO A 130 -15.96 33.95 1.80
C PRO A 130 -15.15 34.34 3.05
N ASP A 131 -15.74 34.99 4.07
CA ASP A 131 -15.01 35.64 5.17
C ASP A 131 -14.61 34.72 6.33
N MET A 132 -14.74 33.41 6.17
CA MET A 132 -14.56 32.43 7.25
C MET A 132 -13.09 32.28 7.70
N TYR A 133 -12.15 32.54 6.79
CA TYR A 133 -10.73 32.64 7.11
C TYR A 133 -10.43 33.84 8.04
N GLU A 134 -11.24 34.90 7.95
CA GLU A 134 -11.10 36.07 8.81
C GLU A 134 -11.35 35.74 10.29
N ARG A 135 -12.14 34.71 10.61
CA ARG A 135 -12.47 34.36 12.00
C ARG A 135 -11.41 33.47 12.66
N ALA A 136 -10.94 32.44 11.95
CA ALA A 136 -9.94 31.51 12.47
C ALA A 136 -8.52 32.12 12.54
N VAL A 137 -8.23 33.11 11.67
CA VAL A 137 -6.88 33.69 11.53
C VAL A 137 -6.83 35.21 11.72
N LEU A 138 -7.92 35.95 11.47
CA LEU A 138 -7.88 37.43 11.36
C LEU A 138 -8.62 38.21 12.48
N ARG A 139 -9.34 37.53 13.39
CA ARG A 139 -9.97 38.10 14.60
C ARG A 139 -10.75 39.42 14.38
N LYS A 140 -11.68 39.47 13.43
CA LYS A 140 -12.68 40.57 13.35
C LYS A 140 -14.12 40.06 13.56
N PRO A 141 -14.99 40.79 14.28
CA PRO A 141 -16.40 40.44 14.42
C PRO A 141 -17.23 41.19 13.36
N GLN A 142 -17.88 40.47 12.43
CA GLN A 142 -18.99 41.03 11.65
C GLN A 142 -20.20 40.09 11.64
N GLN A 143 -21.39 40.72 11.66
CA GLN A 143 -22.73 40.14 11.75
C GLN A 143 -23.22 39.66 10.36
N LYS A 144 -22.85 38.46 9.94
CA LYS A 144 -23.59 37.71 8.90
C LYS A 144 -23.70 36.24 9.30
N SER A 145 -24.81 35.59 8.94
CA SER A 145 -25.11 34.20 9.25
C SER A 145 -24.60 33.28 8.13
N TYR A 146 -24.26 32.03 8.47
CA TYR A 146 -23.43 31.15 7.63
C TYR A 146 -23.99 29.72 7.60
N GLY A 147 -24.05 29.11 6.41
CA GLY A 147 -24.64 27.77 6.19
C GLY A 147 -23.70 26.56 6.41
N VAL A 148 -24.14 25.42 5.88
CA VAL A 148 -23.58 24.05 6.04
C VAL A 148 -22.20 23.82 5.40
N SER A 149 -21.90 24.46 4.27
CA SER A 149 -20.64 24.26 3.49
C SER A 149 -19.37 24.69 4.25
N VAL A 150 -19.52 25.55 5.26
CA VAL A 150 -18.47 25.99 6.21
C VAL A 150 -17.77 24.82 6.89
N ASP A 151 -18.55 23.85 7.38
CA ASP A 151 -18.02 22.73 8.16
C ASP A 151 -17.28 21.76 7.23
N LEU A 152 -17.78 21.56 6.00
CA LEU A 152 -17.15 20.72 4.98
C LEU A 152 -15.79 21.27 4.53
N TRP A 153 -15.66 22.59 4.32
CA TRP A 153 -14.37 23.20 4.02
C TRP A 153 -13.36 22.99 5.16
N SER A 154 -13.79 23.20 6.41
CA SER A 154 -12.96 23.03 7.60
C SER A 154 -12.54 21.57 7.81
N ILE A 155 -13.45 20.63 7.53
CA ILE A 155 -13.17 19.19 7.48
C ILE A 155 -12.14 18.88 6.40
N GLY A 156 -12.28 19.42 5.20
CA GLY A 156 -11.34 19.20 4.09
C GLY A 156 -9.93 19.70 4.39
N VAL A 157 -9.81 20.91 4.95
CA VAL A 157 -8.51 21.43 5.43
C VAL A 157 -7.92 20.52 6.52
N THR A 158 -8.76 20.01 7.42
CA THR A 158 -8.34 19.11 8.50
C THR A 158 -7.89 17.75 7.97
N PHE A 159 -8.61 17.16 7.01
CA PHE A 159 -8.25 15.91 6.36
C PHE A 159 -6.94 16.04 5.58
N TYR A 160 -6.77 17.11 4.80
CA TYR A 160 -5.52 17.37 4.10
C TYR A 160 -4.34 17.50 5.09
N HIS A 161 -4.53 18.23 6.18
CA HIS A 161 -3.50 18.41 7.20
C HIS A 161 -3.16 17.10 7.91
N ALA A 162 -4.15 16.27 8.23
CA ALA A 162 -3.93 14.95 8.80
C ALA A 162 -3.18 14.01 7.83
N ALA A 163 -3.51 14.05 6.54
CA ALA A 163 -2.90 13.22 5.51
C ALA A 163 -1.45 13.62 5.17
N THR A 164 -1.13 14.92 5.21
CA THR A 164 0.13 15.45 4.68
C THR A 164 1.05 16.06 5.73
N GLY A 165 0.54 16.33 6.94
CA GLY A 165 1.26 17.08 7.98
C GLY A 165 1.45 18.57 7.66
N SER A 166 0.89 19.07 6.56
CA SER A 166 0.99 20.46 6.11
C SER A 166 -0.39 21.06 5.81
N LEU A 167 -0.52 22.38 5.87
CA LEU A 167 -1.76 23.04 5.46
C LEU A 167 -1.87 23.04 3.92
N PRO A 168 -3.09 22.88 3.35
CA PRO A 168 -3.29 22.85 1.89
C PRO A 168 -2.97 24.19 1.23
N PHE A 169 -3.27 25.30 1.91
CA PHE A 169 -3.11 26.65 1.38
C PHE A 169 -2.11 27.43 2.22
N THR A 170 -0.97 27.76 1.62
CA THR A 170 0.14 28.42 2.32
C THR A 170 0.73 29.57 1.49
N PRO A 171 0.50 30.83 1.87
CA PRO A 171 1.18 31.97 1.25
C PRO A 171 2.63 32.04 1.75
N TYR A 172 3.49 32.77 1.02
CA TYR A 172 4.86 33.01 1.45
C TYR A 172 4.88 33.77 2.78
N GLY A 173 5.77 33.38 3.69
CA GLY A 173 5.83 33.93 5.06
C GLY A 173 4.70 33.43 5.99
N GLY A 174 3.77 32.64 5.46
CA GLY A 174 2.78 31.90 6.21
C GLY A 174 1.42 32.60 6.39
N PRO A 175 0.37 31.80 6.66
CA PRO A 175 -1.03 32.21 6.61
C PRO A 175 -1.42 33.37 7.54
N ARG A 176 -0.69 33.55 8.65
CA ARG A 176 -0.96 34.61 9.64
C ARG A 176 -0.36 35.96 9.26
N ARG A 177 0.78 35.93 8.55
CA ARG A 177 1.55 37.12 8.18
C ARG A 177 1.05 37.69 6.86
N ASN A 178 0.78 36.82 5.88
CA ASN A 178 0.33 37.24 4.56
C ASN A 178 -1.16 36.96 4.33
N LYS A 179 -1.98 37.80 4.97
CA LYS A 179 -3.44 37.71 4.94
C LYS A 179 -4.03 37.98 3.54
N PRO A 180 -3.56 38.99 2.78
CA PRO A 180 -4.10 39.28 1.45
C PRO A 180 -3.87 38.14 0.46
N THR A 181 -2.65 37.59 0.38
CA THR A 181 -2.38 36.46 -0.51
C THR A 181 -3.15 35.22 -0.09
N MET A 182 -3.35 35.01 1.20
CA MET A 182 -4.17 33.89 1.66
C MET A 182 -5.62 33.98 1.18
N PHE A 183 -6.23 35.17 1.28
CA PHE A 183 -7.56 35.41 0.75
C PHE A 183 -7.61 35.15 -0.76
N LYS A 184 -6.59 35.60 -1.50
CA LYS A 184 -6.41 35.32 -2.92
C LYS A 184 -6.36 33.82 -3.21
N ILE A 185 -5.55 33.05 -2.48
CA ILE A 185 -5.41 31.60 -2.64
C ILE A 185 -6.75 30.88 -2.40
N THR A 186 -7.57 31.31 -1.44
CA THR A 186 -8.82 30.62 -1.14
C THR A 186 -9.97 31.00 -2.08
N THR A 187 -9.95 32.20 -2.66
CA THR A 187 -11.04 32.71 -3.50
C THR A 187 -10.80 32.51 -5.00
N GLU A 188 -9.57 32.70 -5.47
CA GLU A 188 -9.18 32.51 -6.88
C GLU A 188 -8.74 31.06 -7.18
N LYS A 189 -9.07 30.13 -6.28
CA LYS A 189 -8.69 28.72 -6.40
C LYS A 189 -9.36 28.10 -7.63
N PRO A 190 -8.61 27.42 -8.52
CA PRO A 190 -9.21 26.71 -9.64
C PRO A 190 -10.03 25.50 -9.16
N THR A 191 -11.04 25.12 -9.95
CA THR A 191 -11.88 23.95 -9.68
C THR A 191 -11.02 22.69 -9.58
N GLY A 192 -11.29 21.87 -8.56
CA GLY A 192 -10.58 20.62 -8.33
C GLY A 192 -9.21 20.73 -7.67
N ALA A 193 -8.63 21.93 -7.52
CA ALA A 193 -7.40 22.10 -6.75
C ALA A 193 -7.67 21.88 -5.25
N ILE A 194 -6.81 21.07 -4.63
CA ILE A 194 -6.86 20.70 -3.21
C ILE A 194 -5.77 21.39 -2.38
N ALA A 195 -4.79 22.01 -3.04
CA ALA A 195 -3.70 22.74 -2.41
C ALA A 195 -3.27 23.96 -3.24
N GLY A 196 -2.71 24.97 -2.58
CA GLY A 196 -2.20 26.21 -3.20
C GLY A 196 -1.05 26.78 -2.38
N VAL A 197 0.17 26.72 -2.91
CA VAL A 197 1.39 27.11 -2.17
C VAL A 197 2.14 28.21 -2.90
N GLN A 198 2.50 29.27 -2.19
CA GLN A 198 3.38 30.31 -2.71
C GLN A 198 4.78 30.14 -2.09
N ARG A 199 5.78 29.82 -2.93
CA ARG A 199 7.15 29.52 -2.47
C ARG A 199 8.03 30.73 -2.21
N MET A 200 7.76 31.85 -2.89
CA MET A 200 8.57 33.07 -2.84
C MET A 200 7.67 34.29 -2.69
N ASP A 201 8.20 35.34 -2.07
CA ASP A 201 7.45 36.59 -1.92
C ASP A 201 7.11 37.19 -3.30
N GLY A 202 5.86 37.61 -3.47
CA GLY A 202 5.34 38.09 -4.76
C GLY A 202 5.31 37.06 -5.91
N GLY A 203 5.70 35.80 -5.68
CA GLY A 203 5.72 34.74 -6.69
C GLY A 203 4.33 34.17 -7.02
N PRO A 204 4.23 33.32 -8.06
CA PRO A 204 2.97 32.66 -8.42
C PRO A 204 2.51 31.67 -7.35
N ILE A 205 1.22 31.36 -7.35
CA ILE A 205 0.62 30.31 -6.52
C ILE A 205 0.71 29.00 -7.31
N GLU A 206 1.38 28.00 -6.73
CA GLU A 206 1.43 26.65 -7.26
C GLU A 206 0.20 25.87 -6.79
N TRP A 207 -0.70 25.53 -7.73
CA TRP A 207 -1.90 24.75 -7.44
C TRP A 207 -1.63 23.25 -7.51
N GLY A 208 -2.06 22.51 -6.49
CA GLY A 208 -1.95 21.06 -6.41
C GLY A 208 -3.31 20.38 -6.56
N TYR A 209 -3.34 19.33 -7.39
CA TYR A 209 -4.52 18.48 -7.65
C TYR A 209 -4.37 17.06 -7.10
N HIS A 210 -3.20 16.75 -6.56
CA HIS A 210 -2.86 15.46 -5.95
C HIS A 210 -2.23 15.69 -4.59
N LEU A 211 -2.29 14.68 -3.73
CA LEU A 211 -1.53 14.71 -2.47
C LEU A 211 -0.03 14.73 -2.78
N PRO A 212 0.78 15.42 -1.97
CA PRO A 212 2.22 15.49 -2.18
C PRO A 212 2.85 14.09 -2.03
N HIS A 213 3.96 13.83 -2.72
CA HIS A 213 4.70 12.57 -2.61
C HIS A 213 5.17 12.24 -1.18
N SER A 214 5.24 13.22 -0.28
CA SER A 214 5.54 13.02 1.14
C SER A 214 4.36 12.46 1.95
N CYS A 215 3.17 12.36 1.35
CA CYS A 215 1.99 11.76 1.96
C CYS A 215 2.21 10.26 2.18
N GLN A 216 1.76 9.76 3.34
CA GLN A 216 1.94 8.37 3.75
C GLN A 216 0.72 7.49 3.44
N LEU A 217 -0.33 8.06 2.86
CA LEU A 217 -1.48 7.27 2.46
C LEU A 217 -1.09 6.42 1.25
N SER A 218 -1.62 5.19 1.21
CA SER A 218 -1.44 4.33 0.04
C SER A 218 -2.06 4.96 -1.20
N GLN A 219 -1.56 4.57 -2.37
CA GLN A 219 -2.09 5.04 -3.65
C GLN A 219 -3.59 4.74 -3.77
N GLY A 220 -4.02 3.53 -3.40
CA GLY A 220 -5.43 3.14 -3.39
C GLY A 220 -6.32 4.07 -2.56
N LEU A 221 -5.90 4.47 -1.36
CA LEU A 221 -6.67 5.41 -0.55
C LEU A 221 -6.60 6.84 -1.08
N THR A 222 -5.47 7.24 -1.66
CA THR A 222 -5.28 8.57 -2.25
C THR A 222 -6.26 8.80 -3.40
N VAL A 223 -6.46 7.80 -4.27
CA VAL A 223 -7.42 7.86 -5.38
C VAL A 223 -8.85 8.07 -4.88
N GLN A 224 -9.21 7.50 -3.73
CA GLN A 224 -10.53 7.67 -3.12
C GLN A 224 -10.69 9.02 -2.40
N LEU A 225 -9.63 9.50 -1.72
CA LEU A 225 -9.70 10.70 -0.88
C LEU A 225 -9.62 12.02 -1.68
N VAL A 226 -8.82 12.07 -2.75
CA VAL A 226 -8.61 13.30 -3.54
C VAL A 226 -9.91 13.87 -4.11
N PRO A 227 -10.83 13.08 -4.70
CA PRO A 227 -12.12 13.59 -5.16
C PRO A 227 -12.97 14.18 -4.02
N VAL A 228 -12.95 13.56 -2.83
CA VAL A 228 -13.66 14.07 -1.65
C VAL A 228 -13.09 15.42 -1.23
N LEU A 229 -11.75 15.54 -1.15
CA LEU A 229 -11.08 16.80 -0.83
C LEU A 229 -11.39 17.90 -1.86
N ALA A 230 -11.36 17.57 -3.14
CA ALA A 230 -11.69 18.49 -4.22
C ALA A 230 -13.13 19.01 -4.12
N GLY A 231 -14.08 18.14 -3.76
CA GLY A 231 -15.50 18.50 -3.63
C GLY A 231 -15.83 19.34 -2.38
N ILE A 232 -15.20 19.03 -1.24
CA ILE A 232 -15.48 19.75 0.03
C ILE A 232 -14.61 21.01 0.23
N VAL A 233 -13.50 21.12 -0.50
CA VAL A 233 -12.65 22.31 -0.54
C VAL A 233 -12.87 23.02 -1.89
N GLU A 234 -14.12 23.20 -2.30
CA GLU A 234 -14.49 23.94 -3.50
C GLU A 234 -14.93 25.37 -3.14
N ALA A 235 -14.41 26.36 -3.87
CA ALA A 235 -14.68 27.77 -3.62
C ALA A 235 -15.97 28.23 -4.33
N ASP A 236 -16.31 27.60 -5.46
CA ASP A 236 -17.56 27.81 -6.17
C ASP A 236 -18.71 27.09 -5.44
N GLN A 237 -19.71 27.87 -5.00
CA GLN A 237 -20.84 27.37 -4.22
C GLN A 237 -21.73 26.41 -5.01
N ASP A 238 -21.86 26.62 -6.33
CA ASP A 238 -22.72 25.78 -7.17
C ASP A 238 -22.09 24.41 -7.43
N ARG A 239 -20.78 24.28 -7.21
CA ARG A 239 -19.99 23.05 -7.41
C ARG A 239 -19.59 22.37 -6.11
N CYS A 240 -19.71 23.05 -4.97
CA CYS A 240 -19.33 22.51 -3.68
C CYS A 240 -20.24 21.35 -3.25
N TRP A 241 -19.66 20.36 -2.58
CA TRP A 241 -20.43 19.22 -2.09
C TRP A 241 -21.31 19.61 -0.91
N GLY A 242 -22.52 19.05 -0.87
CA GLY A 242 -23.37 19.04 0.31
C GLY A 242 -23.07 17.86 1.24
N PHE A 243 -23.68 17.83 2.43
CA PHE A 243 -23.49 16.74 3.39
C PHE A 243 -23.89 15.37 2.85
N GLU A 244 -24.97 15.27 2.07
CA GLU A 244 -25.43 13.99 1.52
C GLU A 244 -24.36 13.35 0.62
N GLN A 245 -23.78 14.13 -0.30
CA GLN A 245 -22.71 13.67 -1.18
C GLN A 245 -21.46 13.31 -0.38
N PHE A 246 -21.07 14.15 0.58
CA PHE A 246 -19.94 13.90 1.48
C PHE A 246 -20.11 12.60 2.29
N PHE A 247 -21.26 12.41 2.94
CA PHE A 247 -21.52 11.21 3.73
C PHE A 247 -21.60 9.97 2.84
N LYS A 248 -22.28 10.04 1.69
CA LYS A 248 -22.30 8.92 0.74
C LYS A 248 -20.89 8.49 0.32
N ALA A 249 -20.05 9.44 -0.08
CA ALA A 249 -18.68 9.15 -0.52
C ALA A 249 -17.81 8.63 0.62
N THR A 250 -17.85 9.26 1.79
CA THR A 250 -17.02 8.83 2.94
C THR A 250 -17.49 7.52 3.54
N THR A 251 -18.80 7.25 3.59
CA THR A 251 -19.33 5.94 4.01
C THR A 251 -18.93 4.84 3.02
N ASP A 252 -18.95 5.09 1.71
CA ASP A 252 -18.43 4.13 0.73
C ASP A 252 -16.97 3.76 1.01
N ILE A 253 -16.12 4.77 1.24
CA ILE A 253 -14.69 4.56 1.56
C ILE A 253 -14.52 3.75 2.85
N LEU A 254 -15.31 4.06 3.89
CA LEU A 254 -15.23 3.39 5.20
C LEU A 254 -15.76 1.95 5.18
N GLN A 255 -16.62 1.58 4.22
CA GLN A 255 -17.16 0.23 4.06
C GLN A 255 -16.23 -0.70 3.27
N ARG A 256 -15.23 -0.16 2.58
CA ARG A 256 -14.22 -0.94 1.85
C ARG A 256 -13.23 -1.57 2.82
N GLN A 257 -12.84 -2.81 2.53
CA GLN A 257 -11.77 -3.51 3.23
C GLN A 257 -10.45 -3.37 2.47
N PRO A 258 -9.31 -3.22 3.19
CA PRO A 258 -8.00 -3.24 2.57
C PRO A 258 -7.57 -4.68 2.23
N VAL A 259 -7.09 -4.89 1.02
CA VAL A 259 -6.36 -6.09 0.60
C VAL A 259 -4.92 -5.68 0.29
N HIS A 260 -3.98 -6.21 1.05
CA HIS A 260 -2.55 -5.91 0.90
C HIS A 260 -1.94 -6.82 -0.17
N LEU A 261 -1.24 -6.20 -1.11
CA LEU A 261 -0.61 -6.87 -2.24
C LEU A 261 0.82 -6.36 -2.42
N PHE A 262 1.75 -7.25 -2.74
CA PHE A 262 3.13 -6.90 -3.02
C PHE A 262 3.50 -7.39 -4.42
N SER A 263 3.80 -6.44 -5.31
CA SER A 263 4.25 -6.72 -6.67
C SER A 263 5.73 -7.11 -6.64
N LEU A 264 6.04 -8.36 -6.94
CA LEU A 264 7.37 -8.91 -6.74
C LEU A 264 8.39 -8.31 -7.73
N GLN A 265 7.98 -8.14 -8.98
CA GLN A 265 8.80 -7.56 -10.06
C GLN A 265 9.03 -6.07 -9.84
N GLN A 266 8.01 -5.34 -9.39
CA GLN A 266 8.09 -3.89 -9.17
C GLN A 266 8.70 -3.55 -7.80
N ALA A 267 8.90 -4.55 -6.92
CA ALA A 267 9.32 -4.38 -5.52
C ALA A 267 8.46 -3.35 -4.75
N MET A 268 7.15 -3.36 -5.01
CA MET A 268 6.22 -2.32 -4.58
C MET A 268 5.01 -2.90 -3.83
N GLU A 269 4.67 -2.27 -2.69
CA GLU A 269 3.45 -2.55 -1.95
C GLU A 269 2.25 -1.77 -2.54
N HIS A 270 1.11 -2.45 -2.63
CA HIS A 270 -0.18 -1.91 -3.00
C HIS A 270 -1.22 -2.26 -1.94
N CYS A 271 -2.22 -1.38 -1.78
CA CYS A 271 -3.35 -1.62 -0.90
C CYS A 271 -4.64 -1.35 -1.68
N ILE A 272 -5.38 -2.42 -1.96
CA ILE A 272 -6.62 -2.37 -2.73
C ILE A 272 -7.79 -2.20 -1.77
N TYR A 273 -8.53 -1.10 -1.90
CA TYR A 273 -9.73 -0.84 -1.10
C TYR A 273 -10.98 -1.26 -1.85
N ILE A 274 -11.56 -2.38 -1.45
CA ILE A 274 -12.64 -3.03 -2.18
C ILE A 274 -13.75 -3.47 -1.22
N HIS A 275 -14.99 -3.48 -1.70
CA HIS A 275 -16.13 -3.94 -0.91
C HIS A 275 -16.08 -5.46 -0.74
N HIS A 276 -16.48 -5.96 0.43
CA HIS A 276 -16.49 -7.40 0.72
C HIS A 276 -17.41 -8.21 -0.20
N TYR A 277 -18.47 -7.57 -0.73
CA TYR A 277 -19.43 -8.17 -1.66
C TYR A 277 -19.04 -8.02 -3.13
N SER A 278 -17.95 -7.32 -3.45
CA SER A 278 -17.40 -7.26 -4.81
C SER A 278 -16.95 -8.64 -5.28
N THR A 279 -16.88 -8.82 -6.60
CA THR A 279 -16.34 -10.04 -7.20
C THR A 279 -14.82 -9.96 -7.32
N VAL A 280 -14.17 -11.11 -7.47
CA VAL A 280 -12.73 -11.19 -7.72
C VAL A 280 -12.36 -10.58 -9.08
N SER A 281 -13.24 -10.63 -10.09
CA SER A 281 -13.01 -9.90 -11.35
C SER A 281 -12.77 -8.40 -11.12
N VAL A 282 -13.59 -7.75 -10.27
CA VAL A 282 -13.40 -6.35 -9.91
C VAL A 282 -12.09 -6.15 -9.13
N PHE A 283 -11.72 -7.10 -8.28
CA PHE A 283 -10.43 -7.06 -7.59
C PHE A 283 -9.25 -7.06 -8.58
N PHE A 284 -9.25 -7.93 -9.59
CA PHE A 284 -8.20 -7.96 -10.60
C PHE A 284 -8.13 -6.69 -11.45
N GLU A 285 -9.27 -6.06 -11.76
CA GLU A 285 -9.33 -4.76 -12.44
C GLU A 285 -8.70 -3.64 -11.58
N GLU A 286 -8.99 -3.62 -10.28
CA GLU A 286 -8.40 -2.66 -9.34
C GLU A 286 -6.89 -2.88 -9.16
N VAL A 287 -6.43 -4.15 -9.16
CA VAL A 287 -5.00 -4.47 -9.20
C VAL A 287 -4.38 -3.94 -10.49
N ALA A 288 -4.99 -4.20 -11.65
CA ALA A 288 -4.49 -3.71 -12.94
C ALA A 288 -4.40 -2.18 -12.99
N ALA A 289 -5.38 -1.47 -12.42
CA ALA A 289 -5.39 -0.02 -12.37
C ALA A 289 -4.25 0.57 -11.51
N GLN A 290 -3.82 -0.14 -10.47
CA GLN A 290 -2.74 0.33 -9.57
C GLN A 290 -1.35 -0.15 -9.99
N THR A 291 -1.22 -1.35 -10.55
CA THR A 291 0.07 -1.96 -10.91
C THR A 291 0.41 -1.78 -12.39
N GLY A 292 -0.58 -1.54 -13.25
CA GLY A 292 -0.42 -1.58 -14.71
C GLY A 292 -0.34 -2.98 -15.31
N ILE A 293 -0.41 -4.04 -14.48
CA ILE A 293 -0.33 -5.43 -14.93
C ILE A 293 -1.72 -5.86 -15.42
N ALA A 294 -1.82 -6.24 -16.69
CA ALA A 294 -3.07 -6.69 -17.28
C ALA A 294 -3.60 -7.96 -16.58
N VAL A 295 -4.93 -8.09 -16.46
CA VAL A 295 -5.60 -9.14 -15.67
C VAL A 295 -5.10 -10.56 -15.99
N GLN A 296 -4.87 -10.86 -17.28
CA GLN A 296 -4.40 -12.17 -17.73
C GLN A 296 -2.96 -12.52 -17.30
N LEU A 297 -2.15 -11.51 -16.96
CA LEU A 297 -0.77 -11.68 -16.51
C LEU A 297 -0.64 -11.70 -14.99
N GLN A 298 -1.74 -11.59 -14.25
CA GLN A 298 -1.73 -11.51 -12.80
C GLN A 298 -1.73 -12.91 -12.17
N HIS A 299 -0.62 -13.30 -11.58
CA HIS A 299 -0.49 -14.55 -10.83
C HIS A 299 -0.30 -14.25 -9.34
N LEU A 300 -1.24 -14.72 -8.52
CA LEU A 300 -1.25 -14.43 -7.09
C LEU A 300 -0.75 -15.63 -6.29
N LEU A 301 0.13 -15.36 -5.33
CA LEU A 301 0.55 -16.29 -4.30
C LEU A 301 0.10 -15.79 -2.93
N TYR A 302 -0.18 -16.72 -2.01
CA TYR A 302 -0.38 -16.42 -0.60
C TYR A 302 0.40 -17.42 0.25
N LEU A 303 1.23 -16.91 1.16
CA LEU A 303 2.12 -17.72 2.00
C LEU A 303 2.96 -18.75 1.22
N GLY A 304 3.38 -18.37 0.00
CA GLY A 304 4.24 -19.18 -0.86
C GLY A 304 3.53 -20.24 -1.72
N HIS A 305 2.19 -20.25 -1.72
CA HIS A 305 1.39 -21.15 -2.54
C HIS A 305 0.59 -20.37 -3.59
N ASP A 306 0.35 -20.97 -4.76
CA ASP A 306 -0.55 -20.41 -5.76
C ASP A 306 -1.95 -20.23 -5.17
N LEU A 307 -2.55 -19.07 -5.41
CA LEU A 307 -3.90 -18.73 -5.01
C LEU A 307 -4.79 -18.71 -6.26
N PRO A 308 -5.35 -19.86 -6.69
CA PRO A 308 -6.28 -19.89 -7.81
C PRO A 308 -7.58 -19.21 -7.39
N LEU A 309 -7.99 -18.19 -8.15
CA LEU A 309 -9.24 -17.47 -7.91
C LEU A 309 -10.09 -17.46 -9.18
N GLU A 310 -11.37 -17.77 -9.02
CA GLU A 310 -12.36 -17.63 -10.09
C GLU A 310 -13.00 -16.24 -10.04
N GLY A 311 -13.21 -15.62 -11.20
CA GLY A 311 -13.69 -14.23 -11.27
C GLY A 311 -15.05 -13.97 -10.62
N ASN A 312 -15.91 -14.98 -10.58
CA ASN A 312 -17.24 -14.95 -9.94
C ASN A 312 -17.20 -15.03 -8.41
N MET A 313 -16.07 -15.43 -7.80
CA MET A 313 -15.91 -15.49 -6.35
C MET A 313 -16.07 -14.11 -5.73
N LYS A 314 -16.49 -14.07 -4.46
CA LYS A 314 -16.60 -12.83 -3.69
C LYS A 314 -15.29 -12.52 -2.96
N VAL A 315 -14.94 -11.25 -2.86
CA VAL A 315 -13.72 -10.77 -2.20
C VAL A 315 -13.67 -11.16 -0.72
N VAL A 316 -14.82 -11.30 -0.04
CA VAL A 316 -14.88 -11.83 1.33
C VAL A 316 -14.25 -13.23 1.49
N ASN A 317 -14.11 -13.99 0.40
CA ASN A 317 -13.48 -15.31 0.40
C ASN A 317 -11.95 -15.25 0.21
N LEU A 318 -11.38 -14.06 -0.01
CA LEU A 318 -9.92 -13.91 -0.07
C LEU A 318 -9.31 -14.18 1.31
N PRO A 319 -8.08 -14.71 1.37
CA PRO A 319 -7.39 -14.87 2.63
C PRO A 319 -7.17 -13.50 3.31
N PRO A 320 -7.16 -13.44 4.65
CA PRO A 320 -6.88 -12.20 5.35
C PRO A 320 -5.44 -11.76 5.09
N THR A 321 -5.25 -10.48 4.76
CA THR A 321 -3.93 -9.93 4.40
C THR A 321 -3.52 -8.83 5.37
N THR A 322 -2.21 -8.61 5.49
CA THR A 322 -1.60 -7.49 6.24
C THR A 322 -0.35 -7.01 5.48
N PRO A 323 0.24 -5.84 5.78
CA PRO A 323 1.49 -5.42 5.15
C PRO A 323 2.64 -6.44 5.30
N ALA A 324 2.68 -7.15 6.43
CA ALA A 324 3.69 -8.20 6.67
C ALA A 324 3.32 -9.57 6.07
N ARG A 325 2.07 -9.76 5.64
CA ARG A 325 1.55 -10.98 4.99
C ARG A 325 0.63 -10.61 3.82
N PRO A 326 1.16 -9.99 2.76
CA PRO A 326 0.36 -9.59 1.61
C PRO A 326 0.12 -10.78 0.67
N LEU A 327 -0.78 -10.60 -0.30
CA LEU A 327 -0.75 -11.41 -1.52
C LEU A 327 0.51 -11.03 -2.31
N ILE A 328 1.26 -12.00 -2.83
CA ILE A 328 2.38 -11.73 -3.72
C ILE A 328 1.85 -11.78 -5.16
N LEU A 329 2.07 -10.73 -5.92
CA LEU A 329 1.74 -10.65 -7.34
C LEU A 329 2.98 -10.90 -8.19
N LEU A 330 2.84 -11.83 -9.13
CA LEU A 330 3.80 -12.14 -10.17
C LEU A 330 3.23 -11.70 -11.54
N SER A 331 4.05 -11.03 -12.35
CA SER A 331 3.82 -10.66 -13.76
C SER A 331 4.88 -11.28 -14.66
N TYR A 332 4.48 -11.75 -15.85
CA TYR A 332 5.38 -12.30 -16.87
C TYR A 332 5.80 -11.27 -17.94
N GLY A 333 5.67 -9.97 -17.67
CA GLY A 333 6.05 -8.89 -18.58
C GLY A 333 7.38 -8.17 -18.23
N PRO A 334 8.13 -7.66 -19.23
CA PRO A 334 9.26 -6.78 -18.97
C PRO A 334 8.75 -5.42 -18.48
N GLU A 335 9.10 -5.05 -17.26
CA GLU A 335 8.60 -3.82 -16.63
C GLU A 335 9.75 -2.91 -16.19
N ALA A 336 9.51 -1.60 -16.25
CA ALA A 336 10.45 -0.61 -15.77
C ALA A 336 10.43 -0.60 -14.24
N ASN A 337 11.58 -0.83 -13.61
CA ASN A 337 11.76 -0.69 -12.17
C ASN A 337 11.33 0.73 -11.76
N ALA A 338 10.18 0.85 -11.10
CA ALA A 338 9.76 2.09 -10.48
C ALA A 338 10.64 2.31 -9.26
N SER A 339 11.57 3.25 -9.35
CA SER A 339 12.33 3.70 -8.19
C SER A 339 11.35 4.14 -7.10
N LEU A 340 11.51 3.62 -5.89
CA LEU A 340 10.78 4.11 -4.73
C LEU A 340 10.94 5.64 -4.68
N PRO A 341 9.85 6.42 -4.65
CA PRO A 341 9.92 7.88 -4.72
C PRO A 341 10.33 8.44 -3.35
N PHE A 342 11.58 8.20 -2.95
CA PHE A 342 12.14 8.84 -1.77
C PHE A 342 12.77 10.16 -2.19
N ARG A 343 12.12 11.28 -1.83
CA ARG A 343 12.74 12.59 -1.95
C ARG A 343 13.13 13.12 -0.58
N GLU A 344 14.43 13.35 -0.44
CA GLU A 344 15.05 14.00 0.71
C GLU A 344 14.82 15.52 0.65
N GLN A 345 14.47 16.11 1.79
CA GLN A 345 14.77 17.52 2.05
C GLN A 345 15.76 17.56 3.20
N THR A 346 17.01 17.93 2.91
CA THR A 346 18.01 18.21 3.92
C THR A 346 17.65 19.54 4.58
N PRO A 347 17.28 19.55 5.88
CA PRO A 347 16.86 20.78 6.53
C PRO A 347 18.09 21.66 6.80
N ILE A 348 17.97 22.96 6.50
CA ILE A 348 19.05 23.94 6.68
C ILE A 348 19.31 24.17 8.17
N ILE A 349 20.56 23.97 8.59
CA ILE A 349 20.97 24.14 9.99
C ILE A 349 21.03 25.63 10.35
N PRO A 350 20.33 26.09 11.40
CA PRO A 350 20.50 27.45 11.91
C PRO A 350 21.94 27.67 12.39
N SER A 351 22.65 28.62 11.78
CA SER A 351 24.05 28.91 12.09
C SER A 351 24.24 29.68 13.40
N ARG A 352 23.22 30.40 13.86
CA ARG A 352 23.24 31.21 15.09
C ARG A 352 22.58 30.49 16.26
N PHE A 353 23.03 30.77 17.48
CA PHE A 353 22.37 30.32 18.70
C PHE A 353 21.07 31.10 18.90
N ASP A 354 19.94 30.39 18.94
CA ASP A 354 18.62 30.96 19.20
C ASP A 354 17.71 29.85 19.72
N VAL A 355 17.30 29.93 20.98
CA VAL A 355 16.53 28.88 21.65
C VAL A 355 15.23 28.53 20.90
N VAL A 356 14.57 29.51 20.29
CA VAL A 356 13.31 29.30 19.56
C VAL A 356 13.57 28.66 18.19
N ALA A 357 14.57 29.16 17.46
CA ALA A 357 14.97 28.59 16.18
C ALA A 357 15.53 27.17 16.35
N ASP A 358 16.35 26.93 17.37
CA ASP A 358 16.94 25.65 17.71
C ASP A 358 15.86 24.65 18.16
N TYR A 359 14.88 25.08 18.96
CA TYR A 359 13.68 24.26 19.26
C TYR A 359 12.89 23.91 18.00
N ASN A 360 12.53 24.89 17.16
CA ASN A 360 11.76 24.64 15.94
C ASN A 360 12.50 23.70 14.99
N PHE A 361 13.81 23.87 14.88
CA PHE A 361 14.66 23.05 14.05
C PHE A 361 14.82 21.62 14.60
N SER A 362 14.95 21.45 15.93
CA SER A 362 14.96 20.11 16.54
C SER A 362 13.66 19.34 16.24
N LYS A 363 12.51 20.03 16.15
CA LYS A 363 11.23 19.44 15.73
C LYS A 363 11.27 18.97 14.28
N VAL A 364 11.80 19.79 13.36
CA VAL A 364 11.97 19.40 11.95
C VAL A 364 12.86 18.17 11.85
N MET A 365 13.96 18.15 12.59
CA MET A 365 14.91 17.04 12.61
C MET A 365 14.33 15.74 13.17
N MET A 366 13.53 15.80 14.23
CA MET A 366 12.77 14.62 14.67
C MET A 366 11.89 14.09 13.54
N GLY A 367 11.20 14.97 12.80
CA GLY A 367 10.38 14.59 11.66
C GLY A 367 11.18 13.86 10.58
N VAL A 368 12.36 14.37 10.24
CA VAL A 368 13.29 13.77 9.27
C VAL A 368 13.77 12.40 9.74
N VAL A 369 14.22 12.26 10.99
CA VAL A 369 14.70 10.98 11.52
C VAL A 369 13.59 9.94 11.63
N HIS A 370 12.38 10.35 12.04
CA HIS A 370 11.21 9.48 11.97
C HIS A 370 10.89 9.04 10.54
N GLN A 371 11.06 9.91 9.56
CA GLN A 371 10.88 9.56 8.15
C GLN A 371 11.90 8.52 7.72
N TYR A 372 13.19 8.72 8.01
CA TYR A 372 14.22 7.70 7.73
C TYR A 372 13.94 6.38 8.42
N LEU A 373 13.58 6.38 9.71
CA LEU A 373 13.24 5.15 10.43
C LEU A 373 12.09 4.39 9.76
N ARG A 374 11.08 5.10 9.26
CA ARG A 374 9.99 4.47 8.50
C ARG A 374 10.47 3.89 7.17
N ILE A 375 11.33 4.61 6.45
CA ILE A 375 11.90 4.17 5.18
C ILE A 375 12.72 2.90 5.38
N ILE A 376 13.63 2.88 6.35
CA ILE A 376 14.47 1.70 6.66
C ILE A 376 13.59 0.50 7.02
N LYS A 377 12.57 0.70 7.86
CA LYS A 377 11.62 -0.37 8.21
C LYS A 377 10.87 -0.89 6.99
N LEU A 378 10.40 0.01 6.13
CA LEU A 378 9.71 -0.34 4.89
C LEU A 378 10.62 -1.13 3.95
N LEU A 379 11.85 -0.65 3.72
CA LEU A 379 12.86 -1.32 2.89
C LEU A 379 13.19 -2.71 3.44
N HIS A 380 13.35 -2.84 4.76
CA HIS A 380 13.58 -4.12 5.41
C HIS A 380 12.43 -5.10 5.16
N THR A 381 11.18 -4.68 5.39
CA THR A 381 10.00 -5.51 5.10
C THR A 381 9.89 -5.86 3.62
N HIS A 382 10.16 -4.92 2.71
CA HIS A 382 10.17 -5.19 1.26
C HIS A 382 11.24 -6.23 0.91
N GLN A 383 12.44 -6.13 1.49
CA GLN A 383 13.51 -7.11 1.28
C GLN A 383 13.10 -8.51 1.78
N GLU A 384 12.44 -8.61 2.94
CA GLU A 384 11.90 -9.88 3.44
C GLU A 384 10.86 -10.48 2.49
N LEU A 385 9.90 -9.67 2.04
CA LEU A 385 8.84 -10.10 1.13
C LEU A 385 9.39 -10.51 -0.23
N LEU A 386 10.38 -9.77 -0.74
CA LEU A 386 11.10 -10.11 -1.95
C LEU A 386 11.79 -11.47 -1.79
N LEU A 387 12.61 -11.65 -0.75
CA LEU A 387 13.32 -12.90 -0.50
C LEU A 387 12.37 -14.10 -0.39
N GLN A 388 11.24 -13.93 0.32
CA GLN A 388 10.21 -14.96 0.44
C GLN A 388 9.52 -15.24 -0.90
N GLY A 389 9.12 -14.19 -1.63
CA GLY A 389 8.44 -14.32 -2.92
C GLY A 389 9.30 -14.98 -3.98
N TYR A 390 10.57 -14.59 -4.11
CA TYR A 390 11.49 -15.26 -5.04
C TYR A 390 11.81 -16.69 -4.63
N TYR A 391 11.92 -16.97 -3.33
CA TYR A 391 12.07 -18.35 -2.87
C TYR A 391 10.88 -19.21 -3.30
N SER A 392 9.64 -18.75 -3.06
CA SER A 392 8.43 -19.46 -3.49
C SER A 392 8.37 -19.62 -5.00
N TYR A 393 8.75 -18.59 -5.75
CA TYR A 393 8.79 -18.64 -7.21
C TYR A 393 9.81 -19.65 -7.73
N MET A 394 11.05 -19.65 -7.20
CA MET A 394 12.08 -20.63 -7.55
C MET A 394 11.63 -22.07 -7.21
N MET A 395 10.98 -22.28 -6.07
CA MET A 395 10.46 -23.58 -5.68
C MET A 395 9.35 -24.08 -6.61
N ARG A 396 8.50 -23.16 -7.10
CA ARG A 396 7.50 -23.49 -8.12
C ARG A 396 8.17 -23.87 -9.44
N LEU A 397 9.10 -23.06 -9.94
CA LEU A 397 9.85 -23.35 -11.17
C LEU A 397 10.60 -24.68 -11.10
N ARG A 398 11.19 -25.01 -9.94
CA ARG A 398 11.84 -26.31 -9.72
C ARG A 398 10.86 -27.46 -9.92
N ARG A 399 9.65 -27.36 -9.35
CA ARG A 399 8.59 -28.37 -9.52
C ARG A 399 8.17 -28.51 -10.98
N GLU A 400 7.97 -27.38 -11.67
CA GLU A 400 7.64 -27.39 -13.11
C GLU A 400 8.75 -28.08 -13.94
N CYS A 401 10.02 -27.85 -13.61
CA CYS A 401 11.15 -28.54 -14.24
C CYS A 401 11.16 -30.05 -13.95
N GLU A 402 10.89 -30.46 -12.71
CA GLU A 402 10.79 -31.87 -12.31
C GLU A 402 9.65 -32.59 -13.05
N GLU A 403 8.48 -31.95 -13.15
CA GLU A 403 7.32 -32.47 -13.90
C GLU A 403 7.61 -32.57 -15.40
N ALA A 404 8.29 -31.59 -15.98
CA ALA A 404 8.71 -31.59 -17.37
C ALA A 404 9.74 -32.71 -17.64
N MET A 405 10.74 -32.88 -16.77
CA MET A 405 11.73 -33.96 -16.87
C MET A 405 11.09 -35.35 -16.73
N HIS A 406 10.12 -35.51 -15.82
CA HIS A 406 9.35 -36.75 -15.70
C HIS A 406 8.57 -37.04 -16.98
N SER A 407 7.92 -36.03 -17.56
CA SER A 407 7.20 -36.15 -18.83
C SER A 407 8.12 -36.55 -19.99
N ILE A 408 9.31 -35.93 -20.08
CA ILE A 408 10.33 -36.28 -21.07
C ILE A 408 10.81 -37.73 -20.90
N ALA A 409 11.04 -38.19 -19.66
CA ALA A 409 11.43 -39.56 -19.39
C ALA A 409 10.34 -40.56 -19.86
N MET A 410 9.08 -40.28 -19.56
CA MET A 410 7.94 -41.09 -20.00
C MET A 410 7.83 -41.14 -21.53
N ILE A 411 8.02 -40.01 -22.22
CA ILE A 411 8.04 -39.94 -23.69
C ILE A 411 9.22 -40.75 -24.24
N THR A 412 10.40 -40.65 -23.63
CA THR A 412 11.62 -41.37 -24.05
C THR A 412 11.40 -42.89 -24.01
N VAL A 413 10.82 -43.41 -22.92
CA VAL A 413 10.52 -44.84 -22.77
C VAL A 413 9.52 -45.31 -23.84
N ARG A 414 8.45 -44.52 -24.07
CA ARG A 414 7.45 -44.83 -25.10
C ARG A 414 8.03 -44.78 -26.50
N LEU A 415 8.86 -43.78 -26.80
CA LEU A 415 9.55 -43.64 -28.08
C LEU A 415 10.48 -44.82 -28.34
N GLN A 416 11.24 -45.25 -27.34
CA GLN A 416 12.11 -46.42 -27.44
C GLN A 416 11.31 -47.70 -27.73
N SER A 417 10.14 -47.86 -27.09
CA SER A 417 9.24 -48.98 -27.38
C SER A 417 8.74 -48.94 -28.83
N CYS A 418 8.34 -47.77 -29.34
CA CYS A 418 7.89 -47.60 -30.73
C CYS A 418 9.00 -47.94 -31.73
N LEU A 419 10.22 -47.43 -31.52
CA LEU A 419 11.38 -47.71 -32.37
C LEU A 419 11.78 -49.20 -32.33
N ASN A 420 11.62 -49.86 -31.19
CA ASN A 420 11.88 -51.30 -31.07
C ASN A 420 10.84 -52.14 -31.83
N VAL A 421 9.55 -51.76 -31.77
CA VAL A 421 8.48 -52.40 -32.54
C VAL A 421 8.72 -52.20 -34.03
N GLU A 422 9.05 -50.98 -34.44
CA GLU A 422 9.41 -50.65 -35.82
C GLU A 422 10.58 -51.52 -36.31
N HIS A 423 11.67 -51.59 -35.54
CA HIS A 423 12.83 -52.40 -35.89
C HIS A 423 12.47 -53.88 -36.04
N ARG A 424 11.62 -54.42 -35.16
CA ARG A 424 11.11 -55.80 -35.24
C ARG A 424 10.23 -56.03 -36.47
N THR A 425 9.32 -55.11 -36.77
CA THR A 425 8.49 -55.21 -37.99
C THR A 425 9.33 -55.16 -39.26
N HIS A 426 10.40 -54.36 -39.27
CA HIS A 426 11.34 -54.30 -40.37
C HIS A 426 12.20 -55.57 -40.50
N THR A 427 12.56 -56.23 -39.40
CA THR A 427 13.32 -57.50 -39.45
C THR A 427 12.45 -58.70 -39.84
N LEU A 428 11.14 -58.64 -39.56
CA LEU A 428 10.17 -59.68 -39.93
C LEU A 428 9.60 -59.49 -41.36
N GLY A 429 9.57 -58.25 -41.86
CA GLY A 429 9.02 -57.91 -43.19
C GLY A 429 10.08 -57.89 -44.28
N HIS A 430 10.46 -59.05 -44.80
CA HIS A 430 11.29 -59.15 -46.01
C HIS A 430 10.40 -59.14 -47.27
N TYR A 431 9.64 -58.07 -47.52
CA TYR A 431 8.99 -57.79 -48.81
C TYR A 431 8.74 -56.28 -48.93
N ASP A 432 9.50 -55.63 -49.81
CA ASP A 432 9.27 -54.24 -50.22
C ASP A 432 7.98 -54.15 -51.06
N SER A 433 7.10 -53.20 -50.72
CA SER A 433 6.52 -52.24 -51.68
C SER A 433 5.54 -51.30 -50.97
N GLU A 434 5.69 -50.00 -51.25
CA GLU A 434 4.68 -48.94 -51.12
C GLU A 434 4.06 -48.70 -49.74
N ASN A 435 4.78 -47.98 -48.87
CA ASN A 435 4.11 -47.21 -47.82
C ASN A 435 4.84 -45.89 -47.52
N GLN A 436 4.67 -44.89 -48.38
CA GLN A 436 5.26 -43.54 -48.21
C GLN A 436 4.89 -42.91 -46.85
N GLY A 437 3.71 -43.22 -46.29
CA GLY A 437 3.31 -42.77 -44.95
C GLY A 437 4.13 -43.38 -43.79
N SER A 438 4.67 -44.59 -43.97
CA SER A 438 5.53 -45.25 -42.97
C SER A 438 6.94 -44.65 -42.95
N ALA A 439 7.46 -44.20 -44.09
CA ALA A 439 8.77 -43.54 -44.17
C ALA A 439 8.76 -42.16 -43.47
N ASP A 440 7.71 -41.36 -43.68
CA ASP A 440 7.54 -40.06 -43.01
C ASP A 440 7.43 -40.24 -41.49
N GLY A 441 6.58 -41.15 -41.00
CA GLY A 441 6.46 -41.43 -39.56
C GLY A 441 7.77 -41.86 -38.87
N ARG A 442 8.60 -42.67 -39.54
CA ARG A 442 9.92 -43.08 -39.05
C ARG A 442 10.88 -41.91 -38.92
N GLN A 443 10.93 -41.08 -39.95
CA GLN A 443 11.80 -39.91 -39.96
C GLN A 443 11.40 -38.92 -38.85
N LYS A 444 10.10 -38.75 -38.62
CA LYS A 444 9.53 -37.95 -37.52
C LYS A 444 9.90 -38.52 -36.13
N LEU A 445 9.80 -39.83 -35.92
CA LEU A 445 10.20 -40.48 -34.65
C LEU A 445 11.70 -40.35 -34.38
N HIS A 446 12.53 -40.49 -35.42
CA HIS A 446 13.97 -40.27 -35.31
C HIS A 446 14.33 -38.82 -34.97
N LEU A 447 13.66 -37.84 -35.59
CA LEU A 447 13.81 -36.41 -35.26
C LEU A 447 13.46 -36.14 -33.78
N VAL A 448 12.36 -36.69 -33.29
CA VAL A 448 11.99 -36.55 -31.87
C VAL A 448 13.05 -37.19 -30.97
N ARG A 449 13.61 -38.35 -31.34
CA ARG A 449 14.69 -39.02 -30.60
C ARG A 449 15.95 -38.17 -30.49
N GLU A 450 16.29 -37.43 -31.55
CA GLU A 450 17.48 -36.58 -31.57
C GLU A 450 17.29 -35.29 -30.77
N HIS A 451 16.09 -34.70 -30.80
CA HIS A 451 15.84 -33.42 -30.15
C HIS A 451 15.46 -33.53 -28.67
N LEU A 452 14.80 -34.61 -28.25
CA LEU A 452 14.34 -34.78 -26.87
C LEU A 452 15.45 -34.67 -25.80
N PRO A 453 16.67 -35.22 -26.00
CA PRO A 453 17.79 -35.01 -25.09
C PRO A 453 18.27 -33.56 -25.00
N ILE A 454 18.13 -32.76 -26.07
CA ILE A 454 18.51 -31.35 -26.08
C ILE A 454 17.58 -30.56 -25.14
N TYR A 455 16.28 -30.86 -25.15
CA TYR A 455 15.32 -30.29 -24.19
C TYR A 455 15.64 -30.69 -22.76
N ALA A 456 15.91 -31.98 -22.52
CA ALA A 456 16.29 -32.47 -21.20
C ALA A 456 17.55 -31.78 -20.67
N SER A 457 18.57 -31.60 -21.52
CA SER A 457 19.80 -30.88 -21.17
C SER A 457 19.54 -29.40 -20.85
N GLY A 458 18.66 -28.74 -21.61
CA GLY A 458 18.30 -27.34 -21.34
C GLY A 458 17.56 -27.16 -20.01
N ILE A 459 16.64 -28.07 -19.67
CA ILE A 459 15.94 -28.06 -18.38
C ILE A 459 16.93 -28.34 -17.23
N GLN A 460 17.84 -29.29 -17.41
CA GLN A 460 18.86 -29.60 -16.40
C GLN A 460 19.82 -28.43 -16.17
N GLU A 461 20.26 -27.74 -17.22
CA GLU A 461 21.06 -26.52 -17.11
C GLU A 461 20.32 -25.43 -16.32
N PHE A 462 19.02 -25.27 -16.59
CA PHE A 462 18.17 -24.33 -15.86
C PHE A 462 18.01 -24.71 -14.39
N GLN A 463 17.81 -25.99 -14.06
CA GLN A 463 17.77 -26.48 -12.68
C GLN A 463 19.08 -26.18 -11.93
N ASN A 464 20.25 -26.39 -12.56
CA ASN A 464 21.54 -26.07 -11.94
C ASN A 464 21.68 -24.56 -11.65
N ARG A 465 21.14 -23.70 -12.52
CA ARG A 465 21.11 -22.25 -12.29
C ARG A 465 20.17 -21.89 -11.14
N LEU A 466 18.98 -22.51 -11.06
CA LEU A 466 18.07 -22.32 -9.92
C LEU A 466 18.73 -22.68 -8.58
N ASP A 467 19.54 -23.74 -8.53
CA ASP A 467 20.27 -24.13 -7.32
C ASP A 467 21.29 -23.05 -6.91
N HIS A 468 22.01 -22.46 -7.87
CA HIS A 468 22.93 -21.37 -7.62
C HIS A 468 22.21 -20.12 -7.06
N LEU A 469 21.10 -19.74 -7.69
CA LEU A 469 20.28 -18.60 -7.28
C LEU A 469 19.67 -18.80 -5.89
N GLN A 470 19.31 -20.04 -5.54
CA GLN A 470 18.84 -20.38 -4.18
C GLN A 470 19.96 -20.15 -3.15
N ILE A 471 21.21 -20.48 -3.46
CA ILE A 471 22.36 -20.21 -2.57
C ILE A 471 22.59 -18.71 -2.40
N GLU A 472 22.51 -17.92 -3.47
CA GLU A 472 22.63 -16.46 -3.40
C GLU A 472 21.50 -15.84 -2.57
N GLN A 473 20.27 -16.28 -2.79
CA GLN A 473 19.09 -15.87 -2.01
C GLN A 473 19.28 -16.18 -0.52
N ALA A 474 19.82 -17.35 -0.17
CA ALA A 474 20.06 -17.72 1.23
C ALA A 474 21.11 -16.81 1.91
N LYS A 475 22.19 -16.46 1.20
CA LYS A 475 23.21 -15.51 1.70
C LYS A 475 22.63 -14.12 1.94
N LEU A 476 21.75 -13.66 1.04
CA LEU A 476 21.06 -12.37 1.18
C LEU A 476 20.10 -12.39 2.38
N ALA A 477 19.38 -13.49 2.59
CA ALA A 477 18.52 -13.66 3.76
C ALA A 477 19.31 -13.64 5.08
N GLU A 478 20.48 -14.27 5.14
CA GLU A 478 21.36 -14.21 6.32
C GLU A 478 21.91 -12.79 6.57
N THR A 479 22.28 -12.10 5.50
CA THR A 479 22.72 -10.69 5.57
C THR A 479 21.62 -9.78 6.11
N LEU A 480 20.37 -9.99 5.67
CA LEU A 480 19.22 -9.24 6.14
C LEU A 480 18.89 -9.54 7.60
N ALA A 481 18.94 -10.81 8.00
CA ALA A 481 18.67 -11.24 9.37
C ALA A 481 19.69 -10.69 10.39
N SER A 482 20.93 -10.44 9.95
CA SER A 482 21.98 -9.84 10.77
C SER A 482 21.98 -8.30 10.75
N ASP A 483 21.09 -7.67 9.98
CA ASP A 483 21.03 -6.22 9.85
C ASP A 483 20.52 -5.54 11.13
N LYS A 484 21.29 -4.54 11.60
CA LYS A 484 21.00 -3.75 12.81
C LYS A 484 20.63 -2.30 12.50
N SER A 485 20.37 -1.96 11.24
CA SER A 485 20.14 -0.58 10.79
C SER A 485 18.89 0.04 11.44
N CYS A 486 17.79 -0.72 11.55
CA CYS A 486 16.60 -0.32 12.30
C CYS A 486 16.92 0.03 13.76
N GLN A 487 17.64 -0.84 14.48
CA GLN A 487 17.95 -0.65 15.91
C GLN A 487 18.88 0.55 16.13
N LYS A 488 19.88 0.73 15.25
CA LYS A 488 20.77 1.90 15.26
C LYS A 488 19.97 3.19 15.08
N MET A 489 19.01 3.20 14.14
CA MET A 489 18.15 4.35 13.88
C MET A 489 17.23 4.67 15.06
N GLU A 490 16.67 3.66 15.71
CA GLU A 490 15.85 3.83 16.92
C GLU A 490 16.65 4.45 18.09
N MET A 491 17.89 3.99 18.30
CA MET A 491 18.77 4.60 19.32
C MET A 491 19.07 6.07 19.01
N LEU A 492 19.29 6.42 17.74
CA LEU A 492 19.52 7.81 17.32
C LEU A 492 18.28 8.67 17.54
N LEU A 493 17.11 8.14 17.20
CA LEU A 493 15.84 8.80 17.43
C LEU A 493 15.64 9.09 18.93
N GLN A 494 15.92 8.12 19.81
CA GLN A 494 15.83 8.33 21.27
C GLN A 494 16.73 9.48 21.75
N LYS A 495 17.97 9.55 21.24
CA LYS A 495 18.90 10.65 21.58
C LYS A 495 18.37 12.01 21.12
N ILE A 496 17.84 12.10 19.90
CA ILE A 496 17.29 13.35 19.35
C ILE A 496 16.01 13.75 20.10
N MET A 497 15.17 12.79 20.46
CA MET A 497 13.97 13.03 21.28
C MET A 497 14.33 13.61 22.66
N ALA A 498 15.40 13.10 23.29
CA ALA A 498 15.88 13.66 24.55
C ALA A 498 16.32 15.12 24.40
N ILE A 499 17.09 15.44 23.35
CA ILE A 499 17.50 16.83 23.04
C ILE A 499 16.27 17.72 22.78
N HIS A 500 15.30 17.24 22.00
CA HIS A 500 14.08 18.01 21.73
C HIS A 500 13.29 18.31 23.01
N GLN A 501 13.19 17.34 23.92
CA GLN A 501 12.56 17.55 25.22
C GLN A 501 13.31 18.57 26.07
N HIS A 502 14.64 18.56 26.01
CA HIS A 502 15.47 19.56 26.68
C HIS A 502 15.22 20.96 26.10
N TYR A 503 15.28 21.13 24.78
CA TYR A 503 15.00 22.40 24.12
C TYR A 503 13.58 22.91 24.34
N ARG A 504 12.61 22.00 24.52
CA ARG A 504 11.25 22.37 24.91
C ARG A 504 11.23 23.02 26.30
N LYS A 505 12.01 22.51 27.26
CA LYS A 505 12.13 23.10 28.60
C LYS A 505 12.82 24.46 28.51
N ASP A 506 13.92 24.56 27.77
CA ASP A 506 14.67 25.81 27.55
C ASP A 506 13.80 26.91 26.96
N ARG A 507 12.94 26.56 26.00
CA ARG A 507 11.99 27.51 25.41
C ARG A 507 10.97 28.04 26.42
N MET A 508 10.58 27.23 27.41
CA MET A 508 9.61 27.62 28.44
C MET A 508 10.25 28.47 29.54
N THR A 509 11.55 28.29 29.82
CA THR A 509 12.31 29.07 30.81
C THR A 509 12.75 30.43 30.26
N GLY A 510 12.91 30.55 28.94
CA GLY A 510 13.15 31.83 28.25
C GLY A 510 14.62 32.25 28.27
N LYS A 511 15.21 32.53 29.44
CA LYS A 511 16.62 32.93 29.58
C LYS A 511 17.41 31.85 30.32
N LEU A 512 18.35 31.22 29.62
CA LEU A 512 19.18 30.14 30.15
C LEU A 512 20.31 30.67 31.04
N ALA A 513 20.70 29.89 32.04
CA ALA A 513 21.92 30.15 32.80
C ALA A 513 23.15 29.81 31.96
N TYR A 514 24.33 30.33 32.32
CA TYR A 514 25.56 30.14 31.55
C TYR A 514 25.89 28.66 31.28
N ASN A 515 25.76 27.81 32.29
CA ASN A 515 26.03 26.37 32.14
C ASN A 515 25.03 25.69 31.20
N ASP A 516 23.74 26.02 31.33
CA ASP A 516 22.68 25.48 30.47
C ASP A 516 22.87 25.93 29.00
N GLU A 517 23.32 27.17 28.79
CA GLU A 517 23.67 27.69 27.47
C GLU A 517 24.85 26.92 26.83
N GLN A 518 25.88 26.59 27.61
CA GLN A 518 27.00 25.78 27.10
C GLN A 518 26.57 24.36 26.76
N ILE A 519 25.73 23.73 27.59
CA ILE A 519 25.17 22.40 27.33
C ILE A 519 24.36 22.43 26.02
N HIS A 520 23.48 23.42 25.86
CA HIS A 520 22.66 23.58 24.65
C HIS A 520 23.54 23.72 23.38
N LYS A 521 24.62 24.51 23.45
CA LYS A 521 25.59 24.68 22.36
C LYS A 521 26.37 23.40 22.05
N PHE A 522 26.67 22.59 23.04
CA PHE A 522 27.33 21.29 22.85
C PHE A 522 26.41 20.29 22.13
N GLU A 523 25.16 20.17 22.57
CA GLU A 523 24.15 19.30 21.95
C GLU A 523 23.93 19.65 20.46
N LYS A 524 23.96 20.95 20.14
CA LYS A 524 23.86 21.44 18.75
C LYS A 524 24.98 20.90 17.85
N ARG A 525 26.20 20.69 18.37
CA ARG A 525 27.34 20.16 17.60
C ARG A 525 27.22 18.65 17.34
N LEU A 526 26.90 17.86 18.36
CA LEU A 526 26.71 16.41 18.27
C LEU A 526 25.68 16.02 17.20
N ARG A 527 24.67 16.87 17.01
CA ARG A 527 23.64 16.71 15.98
C ARG A 527 24.19 16.73 14.54
N THR A 528 25.24 17.49 14.28
CA THR A 528 25.87 17.62 12.95
C THR A 528 26.57 16.34 12.52
N GLU A 529 27.15 15.62 13.48
CA GLU A 529 27.80 14.32 13.26
C GLU A 529 26.76 13.22 13.02
N ILE A 530 25.67 13.24 13.80
CA ILE A 530 24.52 12.37 13.59
C ILE A 530 23.93 12.57 12.17
N GLN A 531 23.86 13.81 11.69
CA GLN A 531 23.39 14.11 10.33
C GLN A 531 24.32 13.59 9.22
N ARG A 532 25.65 13.64 9.43
CA ARG A 532 26.62 13.05 8.50
C ARG A 532 26.54 11.52 8.45
N ALA A 533 26.32 10.88 9.60
CA ALA A 533 26.12 9.44 9.67
C ALA A 533 24.83 8.98 8.96
N PHE A 534 23.82 9.83 8.87
CA PHE A 534 22.57 9.52 8.15
C PHE A 534 22.72 9.42 6.64
N GLY A 535 23.47 10.35 6.01
CA GLY A 535 23.63 10.36 4.55
C GLY A 535 24.27 9.07 4.01
N LEU A 536 25.20 8.48 4.76
CA LEU A 536 25.95 7.29 4.32
C LEU A 536 25.15 5.98 4.38
N ASN A 537 24.16 5.85 5.27
CA ASN A 537 23.38 4.61 5.39
C ASN A 537 22.29 4.48 4.30
N ASN A 538 21.75 5.59 3.81
CA ASN A 538 20.67 5.57 2.81
C ASN A 538 21.15 5.04 1.46
N ASP A 539 22.30 5.53 0.99
CA ASP A 539 22.91 5.09 -0.27
C ASP A 539 23.17 3.58 -0.26
N MET A 540 23.57 3.02 0.89
CA MET A 540 23.88 1.60 1.04
C MET A 540 22.63 0.71 0.94
N GLU A 541 21.51 1.10 1.58
CA GLU A 541 20.27 0.31 1.54
C GLU A 541 19.60 0.36 0.16
N GLN A 542 19.63 1.52 -0.50
CA GLN A 542 19.08 1.69 -1.83
C GLN A 542 19.87 0.89 -2.88
N THR A 543 21.20 0.87 -2.75
CA THR A 543 22.07 0.03 -3.60
C THR A 543 21.73 -1.46 -3.45
N ARG A 544 21.53 -1.95 -2.22
CA ARG A 544 21.16 -3.36 -1.98
C ARG A 544 19.83 -3.75 -2.63
N LEU A 545 18.83 -2.88 -2.59
CA LEU A 545 17.55 -3.13 -3.27
C LEU A 545 17.72 -3.16 -4.79
N GLN A 546 18.54 -2.26 -5.34
CA GLN A 546 18.83 -2.21 -6.77
C GLN A 546 19.58 -3.46 -7.24
N ASP A 547 20.58 -3.92 -6.48
CA ASP A 547 21.28 -5.19 -6.73
C ASP A 547 20.29 -6.35 -6.75
N PHE A 548 19.34 -6.37 -5.82
CA PHE A 548 18.30 -7.40 -5.75
C PHE A 548 17.31 -7.35 -6.94
N CYS A 549 16.89 -6.16 -7.36
CA CYS A 549 16.07 -6.01 -8.56
C CYS A 549 16.84 -6.44 -9.82
N SER A 550 18.14 -6.18 -9.87
CA SER A 550 19.00 -6.63 -10.97
C SER A 550 19.09 -8.16 -11.04
N PHE A 551 19.23 -8.83 -9.89
CA PHE A 551 19.17 -10.29 -9.77
C PHE A 551 17.85 -10.84 -10.31
N SER A 552 16.72 -10.21 -9.96
CA SER A 552 15.40 -10.58 -10.48
C SER A 552 15.29 -10.44 -12.00
N THR A 553 15.73 -9.29 -12.55
CA THR A 553 15.73 -9.10 -14.01
C THR A 553 16.61 -10.12 -14.72
N GLY A 554 17.70 -10.57 -14.08
CA GLY A 554 18.54 -11.67 -14.55
C GLY A 554 17.78 -13.00 -14.62
N LEU A 555 17.08 -13.38 -13.54
CA LEU A 555 16.25 -14.60 -13.49
C LEU A 555 15.15 -14.57 -14.57
N LEU A 556 14.45 -13.44 -14.74
CA LEU A 556 13.40 -13.29 -15.74
C LEU A 556 13.95 -13.33 -17.17
N ALA A 557 15.06 -12.65 -17.43
CA ALA A 557 15.72 -12.72 -18.72
C ALA A 557 16.19 -14.15 -19.04
N ASP A 558 16.67 -14.88 -18.03
CA ASP A 558 17.08 -16.28 -18.16
C ASP A 558 15.89 -17.21 -18.45
N LEU A 559 14.74 -16.95 -17.82
CA LEU A 559 13.48 -17.64 -18.11
C LEU A 559 13.04 -17.39 -19.56
N GLU A 560 13.01 -16.13 -20.00
CA GLU A 560 12.67 -15.78 -21.38
C GLU A 560 13.65 -16.39 -22.39
N MET A 561 14.95 -16.44 -22.06
CA MET A 561 15.97 -17.04 -22.91
C MET A 561 15.85 -18.57 -23.00
N SER A 562 15.52 -19.24 -21.89
CA SER A 562 15.25 -20.69 -21.87
C SER A 562 14.01 -21.00 -22.71
N GLU A 563 12.93 -20.24 -22.50
CA GLU A 563 11.68 -20.37 -23.25
C GLU A 563 11.89 -20.10 -24.75
N GLN A 564 12.63 -19.06 -25.13
CA GLN A 564 12.94 -18.78 -26.53
C GLN A 564 13.80 -19.86 -27.19
N ARG A 565 14.77 -20.44 -26.47
CA ARG A 565 15.58 -21.55 -26.99
C ARG A 565 14.72 -22.80 -27.19
N GLN A 566 13.81 -23.08 -26.24
CA GLN A 566 12.86 -24.18 -26.34
C GLN A 566 11.86 -23.98 -27.49
N ASN A 567 11.23 -22.80 -27.58
CA ASN A 567 10.30 -22.45 -28.66
C ASN A 567 10.98 -22.50 -30.03
N LYS A 568 12.21 -21.99 -30.18
CA LYS A 568 12.95 -22.12 -31.45
C LYS A 568 13.27 -23.57 -31.80
N ALA A 569 13.55 -24.42 -30.82
CA ALA A 569 13.76 -25.84 -31.08
C ALA A 569 12.43 -26.52 -31.48
N LEU A 570 11.32 -26.15 -30.83
CA LEU A 570 9.99 -26.73 -31.06
C LEU A 570 9.42 -26.27 -32.40
N ASP A 571 9.55 -25.00 -32.73
CA ASP A 571 9.17 -24.42 -34.01
C ASP A 571 10.00 -25.02 -35.15
N ARG A 572 11.30 -25.27 -34.94
CA ARG A 572 12.13 -25.98 -35.93
C ARG A 572 11.67 -27.40 -36.14
N ILE A 573 11.29 -28.10 -35.07
CA ILE A 573 10.76 -29.46 -35.17
C ILE A 573 9.42 -29.43 -35.89
N LEU A 574 8.46 -28.61 -35.45
CA LEU A 574 7.14 -28.45 -36.05
C LEU A 574 7.22 -28.01 -37.51
N SER A 575 8.09 -27.05 -37.85
CA SER A 575 8.29 -26.63 -39.24
C SER A 575 8.86 -27.76 -40.09
N THR A 576 9.79 -28.56 -39.55
CA THR A 576 10.35 -29.72 -40.26
C THR A 576 9.31 -30.83 -40.43
N LEU A 577 8.47 -31.07 -39.40
CA LEU A 577 7.37 -32.03 -39.42
C LEU A 577 6.21 -31.62 -40.34
N LEU A 578 5.95 -30.32 -40.51
CA LEU A 578 4.88 -29.75 -41.33
C LEU A 578 5.31 -29.50 -42.78
N SER A 579 6.60 -29.22 -43.03
CA SER A 579 7.15 -28.97 -44.38
C SER A 579 7.13 -30.19 -45.31
N THR A 580 6.82 -31.39 -44.81
CA THR A 580 6.60 -32.58 -45.65
C THR A 580 5.18 -32.67 -46.23
N GLY A 581 4.28 -31.73 -45.90
CA GLY A 581 2.94 -31.59 -46.51
C GLY A 581 2.85 -30.40 -47.46
N THR A 582 2.70 -30.63 -48.76
CA THR A 582 2.52 -29.60 -49.78
C THR A 582 1.19 -28.84 -49.62
N GLY A 583 1.24 -27.54 -49.34
CA GLY A 583 0.12 -26.60 -49.48
C GLY A 583 0.39 -25.23 -48.81
N PRO A 584 0.01 -24.09 -49.40
CA PRO A 584 0.42 -22.77 -48.91
C PRO A 584 -0.32 -22.38 -47.61
N GLN A 585 0.43 -22.06 -46.55
CA GLN A 585 -0.10 -21.50 -45.32
C GLN A 585 -0.27 -19.97 -45.41
N PRO A 586 -1.33 -19.40 -44.82
CA PRO A 586 -1.47 -17.96 -44.65
C PRO A 586 -0.65 -17.47 -43.44
N GLU A 587 0.00 -16.33 -43.59
CA GLU A 587 0.72 -15.63 -42.52
C GLU A 587 -0.23 -15.27 -41.36
N ILE A 588 0.10 -15.72 -40.15
CA ILE A 588 -0.54 -15.28 -38.91
C ILE A 588 0.48 -14.48 -38.09
N ALA A 589 0.12 -13.23 -37.78
CA ALA A 589 0.94 -12.23 -37.13
C ALA A 589 1.24 -12.56 -35.63
N PRO A 590 2.35 -12.04 -35.07
CA PRO A 590 2.82 -12.42 -33.74
C PRO A 590 2.16 -11.57 -32.64
N ARG A 591 1.02 -12.03 -32.13
CA ARG A 591 0.54 -11.65 -30.79
C ARG A 591 -0.23 -12.82 -30.20
N ASP A 592 0.36 -13.47 -29.21
CA ASP A 592 -0.30 -14.03 -28.02
C ASP A 592 0.74 -14.80 -27.19
N LYS A 593 1.31 -14.12 -26.17
CA LYS A 593 2.24 -14.74 -25.20
C LYS A 593 1.51 -15.64 -24.17
N ASP A 594 0.17 -15.59 -24.11
CA ASP A 594 -0.67 -16.51 -23.31
C ASP A 594 -0.82 -17.91 -23.96
N GLN A 595 -0.05 -18.16 -25.02
CA GLN A 595 -0.06 -19.40 -25.75
C GLN A 595 0.72 -20.52 -25.07
N MET A 596 1.66 -20.29 -24.13
CA MET A 596 2.48 -21.41 -23.61
C MET A 596 1.67 -22.40 -22.76
N VAL A 597 0.89 -21.94 -21.77
CA VAL A 597 0.06 -22.85 -20.95
C VAL A 597 -1.01 -23.52 -21.81
N ASN A 598 -1.63 -22.77 -22.73
CA ASN A 598 -2.62 -23.31 -23.66
C ASN A 598 -2.01 -24.27 -24.68
N ARG A 599 -0.79 -24.02 -25.18
CA ARG A 599 -0.05 -24.89 -26.10
C ARG A 599 0.57 -26.08 -25.39
N MET A 600 0.95 -25.97 -24.12
CA MET A 600 1.37 -27.12 -23.31
C MET A 600 0.18 -27.98 -22.92
N HIS A 601 -1.00 -27.38 -22.68
CA HIS A 601 -2.24 -28.14 -22.55
C HIS A 601 -2.67 -28.78 -23.87
N HIS A 602 -2.55 -28.09 -25.00
CA HIS A 602 -2.77 -28.68 -26.31
C HIS A 602 -1.77 -29.78 -26.61
N LEU A 603 -0.48 -29.56 -26.37
CA LEU A 603 0.57 -30.57 -26.55
C LEU A 603 0.35 -31.77 -25.63
N LYS A 604 -0.08 -31.55 -24.38
CA LYS A 604 -0.49 -32.62 -23.47
C LYS A 604 -1.69 -33.39 -24.04
N GLN A 605 -2.71 -32.71 -24.54
CA GLN A 605 -3.90 -33.34 -25.13
C GLN A 605 -3.56 -34.10 -26.42
N ASP A 606 -2.76 -33.51 -27.31
CA ASP A 606 -2.28 -34.11 -28.55
C ASP A 606 -1.36 -35.29 -28.26
N MET A 607 -0.50 -35.20 -27.24
CA MET A 607 0.31 -36.33 -26.76
C MET A 607 -0.55 -37.42 -26.12
N GLU A 608 -1.61 -37.09 -25.40
CA GLU A 608 -2.57 -38.07 -24.86
C GLU A 608 -3.36 -38.76 -25.99
N ILE A 609 -3.71 -38.04 -27.05
CA ILE A 609 -4.35 -38.58 -28.26
C ILE A 609 -3.37 -39.51 -28.99
N LEU A 610 -2.14 -39.05 -29.23
CA LEU A 610 -1.08 -39.84 -29.84
C LEU A 610 -0.81 -41.13 -29.05
N VAL A 611 -0.85 -41.07 -27.71
CA VAL A 611 -0.68 -42.23 -26.83
C VAL A 611 -1.83 -43.22 -26.98
N ARG A 612 -3.08 -42.74 -27.13
CA ARG A 612 -4.24 -43.62 -27.39
C ARG A 612 -4.14 -44.26 -28.78
N GLU A 613 -3.72 -43.52 -29.79
CA GLU A 613 -3.54 -44.02 -31.15
C GLU A 613 -2.40 -45.04 -31.22
N LEU A 614 -1.26 -44.78 -30.57
CA LEU A 614 -0.15 -45.73 -30.46
C LEU A 614 -0.55 -46.99 -29.69
N HIS A 615 -1.36 -46.86 -28.63
CA HIS A 615 -1.89 -48.01 -27.90
C HIS A 615 -2.86 -48.84 -28.77
N HIS A 616 -3.72 -48.17 -29.55
CA HIS A 616 -4.63 -48.84 -30.48
C HIS A 616 -3.86 -49.58 -31.59
N ASN A 617 -2.82 -48.95 -32.16
CA ASN A 617 -1.96 -49.57 -33.16
C ASN A 617 -1.21 -50.78 -32.60
N ASN A 618 -0.68 -50.69 -31.38
CA ASN A 618 -0.06 -51.84 -30.71
C ASN A 618 -1.05 -52.98 -30.49
N SER A 619 -2.30 -52.68 -30.09
CA SER A 619 -3.34 -53.70 -29.89
C SER A 619 -3.74 -54.38 -31.20
N ILE A 620 -3.80 -53.64 -32.32
CA ILE A 620 -4.02 -54.21 -33.65
C ILE A 620 -2.85 -55.11 -34.06
N ILE A 621 -1.60 -54.67 -33.87
CA ILE A 621 -0.41 -55.46 -34.19
C ILE A 621 -0.33 -56.75 -33.36
N GLU A 622 -0.65 -56.69 -32.07
CA GLU A 622 -0.73 -57.85 -31.19
C GLU A 622 -1.85 -58.82 -31.61
N SER A 623 -3.01 -58.29 -32.04
CA SER A 623 -4.12 -59.10 -32.55
C SER A 623 -3.81 -59.79 -33.89
N LEU A 624 -2.93 -59.20 -34.71
CA LEU A 624 -2.45 -59.78 -35.97
C LEU A 624 -1.33 -60.81 -35.77
N GLY A 625 -0.65 -60.81 -34.62
CA GLY A 625 0.40 -61.77 -34.27
C GLY A 625 -0.11 -63.06 -33.61
N ALA A 626 -1.35 -63.08 -33.10
CA ALA A 626 -1.95 -64.23 -32.42
C ALA A 626 -2.80 -65.08 -33.38
N GLY A 627 -2.15 -65.75 -34.34
CA GLY A 627 -2.83 -66.55 -35.37
C GLY A 627 -2.10 -67.84 -35.75
N ASN A 628 -1.83 -68.73 -34.78
CA ASN A 628 -2.00 -70.19 -34.90
C ASN A 628 -1.46 -70.94 -33.66
N PRO A 629 -2.33 -71.69 -32.95
CA PRO A 629 -2.00 -73.08 -32.67
C PRO A 629 -3.22 -74.03 -32.78
N ALA A 630 -3.16 -74.94 -33.75
CA ALA A 630 -3.72 -76.30 -33.65
C ALA A 630 -2.51 -77.22 -33.41
N GLU A 631 -2.50 -78.28 -32.59
CA GLU A 631 -3.47 -79.03 -31.81
C GLU A 631 -2.61 -79.88 -30.85
N SER A 632 -2.95 -79.97 -29.57
CA SER A 632 -2.85 -81.23 -28.80
C SER A 632 -3.44 -81.03 -27.40
N SER A 633 -4.62 -81.62 -27.23
CA SER A 633 -5.30 -81.81 -25.96
C SER A 633 -4.53 -82.77 -25.06
N LEU A 634 -4.48 -82.51 -23.75
CA LEU A 634 -5.08 -83.37 -22.73
C LEU A 634 -4.87 -82.82 -21.31
N ALA A 635 -5.94 -82.93 -20.53
CA ALA A 635 -6.14 -82.41 -19.19
C ALA A 635 -5.26 -83.05 -18.11
N ARG A 636 -4.95 -82.29 -17.04
CA ARG A 636 -5.61 -82.41 -15.70
C ARG A 636 -4.95 -81.51 -14.63
N PRO A 637 -5.65 -81.25 -13.51
CA PRO A 637 -5.47 -80.07 -12.66
C PRO A 637 -4.60 -80.35 -11.42
N SER A 638 -4.13 -79.29 -10.76
CA SER A 638 -4.43 -78.96 -9.35
C SER A 638 -3.28 -78.25 -8.62
N THR A 639 -3.72 -77.36 -7.72
CA THR A 639 -3.11 -76.91 -6.45
C THR A 639 -1.99 -75.87 -6.41
N LEU A 640 -2.31 -74.86 -5.58
CA LEU A 640 -1.54 -73.78 -4.94
C LEU A 640 -1.39 -72.47 -5.70
#